data_AF-M7ZLY3-F1
#
_entry.id   AF-M7ZLY3-F1
#
_cell.length_a   1.000
_cell.length_b   1.000
_cell.length_c   1.000
_cell.angle_alpha   90.00
_cell.angle_beta   90.00
_cell.angle_gamma   90.00
#
_symmetry.space_group_name_H-M   'P 1'
#
loop_
_entity.id
_entity.type
_entity.pdbx_description
1 polymer ?
#
loop_
_entity_poly.entity_id
_entity_poly.type
_entity_poly.pdbx_seq_one_letter_code
_entity_poly.pdbx_strand_id
1 'polypeptide(L)'
;MEEVAILKGSDCRAKGAAPGFKVAVLGASGGIGQPLSLLMKMNPLVSVLHLYDVVNTPGVTADISHMNTGAVGIAKCCPNVIVNVISNPVNSTVPIAAEVFKKAGTYDPKRLLGVTTLDVVRANTFVGEVLGLDPRDVNVPVVGGHAGVTILPLLSQVNPPCSFTSEEISYLTSRIQNGGTEVVEAYAAAKFADACLRGLRGDAGIVECSYIASQVTELPFFASKVRLGRSGVEEVLPLGPLNEFERAGLEKAKGELAESIHKGVAFANKLMCAAQMEPSPGPLFPAVHQLPYNQLLPWFLSSEGVYEALELRDGGSDYLGKGVSKAVNNVNSIIAPALVGKDPTAQTELDNFMVQKLDGTKNEWGWCKQKLGANAILAVSLAVCKAGASVKKIPLYQEFMILPTGAASFKEAMKMGVEVYHNLKSVIKKKYGQDATNVGDEGGFAPNIQENKEGLELLKTAIEKAGYTGKVVIGMDVAASEFYNDKDKTYDLNFKEENNDGSQKISGDSLKNVYKSFVSEYPIVSIEDPFDQDDWVHYAKMTEECGVEVQIVGDDLLVTNPTRVAKAIQEKSCNALLLKVNQIGSVTESIEAVKMSKHAGWGVMTSHRSGETEDTFIADLAVGLSTGQIKTGAPCRSERLAKYNQASSSPVYSCSAEAIF
;
A
#
# COMPACT_ATOMS: atom_id res chain seq x y z
N MET A 1 -45.99 10.35 -39.96
CA MET A 1 -44.90 9.44 -40.35
C MET A 1 -43.63 10.24 -40.34
N GLU A 2 -42.64 9.81 -39.56
CA GLU A 2 -41.18 9.90 -39.80
C GLU A 2 -40.49 9.60 -38.46
N GLU A 3 -39.60 8.62 -38.45
CA GLU A 3 -38.85 8.21 -37.25
C GLU A 3 -37.51 8.93 -37.22
N VAL A 4 -37.17 9.53 -36.07
CA VAL A 4 -35.85 10.14 -35.86
C VAL A 4 -34.85 9.04 -35.54
N ALA A 5 -33.76 8.97 -36.32
CA ALA A 5 -32.82 7.86 -36.27
C ALA A 5 -32.06 7.76 -34.93
N ILE A 6 -32.07 6.56 -34.35
CA ILE A 6 -31.32 6.23 -33.13
C ILE A 6 -29.82 6.14 -33.46
N LEU A 7 -29.01 6.95 -32.77
CA LEU A 7 -27.55 6.88 -32.83
C LEU A 7 -27.06 5.53 -32.30
N LYS A 8 -26.28 4.80 -33.10
CA LYS A 8 -25.69 3.51 -32.71
C LYS A 8 -24.40 3.72 -31.92
N GLY A 9 -24.20 2.93 -30.87
CA GLY A 9 -23.03 3.01 -29.98
C GLY A 9 -21.74 2.43 -30.57
N SER A 10 -21.27 2.95 -31.71
CA SER A 10 -20.03 2.52 -32.38
C SER A 10 -18.82 3.42 -32.10
N ASP A 11 -19.02 4.72 -31.88
CA ASP A 11 -17.96 5.73 -32.05
C ASP A 11 -17.38 6.31 -30.75
N CYS A 12 -17.63 5.65 -29.62
CA CYS A 12 -16.94 5.91 -28.35
C CYS A 12 -15.84 4.87 -28.06
N ARG A 13 -14.80 4.83 -28.89
CA ARG A 13 -13.54 4.12 -28.60
C ARG A 13 -12.33 4.97 -28.93
N ALA A 14 -11.50 5.25 -27.93
CA ALA A 14 -10.16 5.78 -28.16
C ALA A 14 -9.32 4.76 -28.95
N LYS A 15 -8.86 5.15 -30.14
CA LYS A 15 -7.96 4.31 -30.96
C LYS A 15 -6.56 4.34 -30.35
N GLY A 16 -6.10 3.25 -29.74
CA GLY A 16 -4.69 3.14 -29.33
C GLY A 16 -4.32 1.97 -28.40
N ALA A 17 -5.21 1.54 -27.51
CA ALA A 17 -4.88 0.49 -26.52
C ALA A 17 -5.10 -0.93 -27.07
N ALA A 18 -4.11 -1.80 -26.92
CA ALA A 18 -4.27 -3.24 -27.13
C ALA A 18 -5.03 -3.90 -25.96
N PRO A 19 -5.80 -4.99 -26.20
CA PRO A 19 -6.49 -5.70 -25.13
C PRO A 19 -5.50 -6.53 -24.29
N GLY A 20 -4.93 -5.91 -23.25
CA GLY A 20 -4.10 -6.61 -22.27
C GLY A 20 -4.88 -7.65 -21.46
N PHE A 21 -4.16 -8.61 -20.89
CA PHE A 21 -4.70 -9.70 -20.08
C PHE A 21 -5.00 -9.28 -18.65
N LYS A 22 -5.83 -10.08 -17.97
CA LYS A 22 -6.03 -10.00 -16.52
C LYS A 22 -5.07 -10.97 -15.83
N VAL A 23 -4.30 -10.48 -14.87
CA VAL A 23 -3.37 -11.27 -14.05
C VAL A 23 -3.85 -11.27 -12.61
N ALA A 24 -3.65 -12.39 -11.91
CA ALA A 24 -3.86 -12.51 -10.47
C ALA A 24 -2.57 -13.00 -9.80
N VAL A 25 -2.10 -12.31 -8.76
CA VAL A 25 -0.99 -12.79 -7.90
C VAL A 25 -1.57 -13.18 -6.54
N LEU A 26 -1.23 -14.36 -6.07
CA LEU A 26 -1.68 -14.95 -4.80
C LEU A 26 -0.47 -15.11 -3.86
N GLY A 27 -0.63 -14.68 -2.61
CA GLY A 27 0.52 -14.45 -1.72
C GLY A 27 1.30 -13.19 -2.12
N ALA A 28 0.60 -12.21 -2.71
CA ALA A 28 1.18 -10.97 -3.24
C ALA A 28 1.86 -10.08 -2.18
N SER A 29 1.72 -10.42 -0.90
CA SER A 29 2.32 -9.73 0.25
C SER A 29 3.69 -10.29 0.66
N GLY A 30 4.01 -11.54 0.28
CA GLY A 30 5.27 -12.18 0.62
C GLY A 30 6.45 -11.55 -0.12
N GLY A 31 7.68 -11.84 0.34
CA GLY A 31 8.91 -11.25 -0.23
C GLY A 31 9.10 -11.45 -1.74
N ILE A 32 8.53 -12.52 -2.32
CA ILE A 32 8.46 -12.73 -3.78
C ILE A 32 7.27 -11.98 -4.38
N GLY A 33 6.13 -11.99 -3.70
CA GLY A 33 4.84 -11.49 -4.17
C GLY A 33 4.78 -9.98 -4.38
N GLN A 34 5.34 -9.19 -3.46
CA GLN A 34 5.38 -7.72 -3.58
C GLN A 34 6.14 -7.27 -4.84
N PRO A 35 7.44 -7.61 -5.03
CA PRO A 35 8.18 -7.24 -6.23
C PRO A 35 7.61 -7.88 -7.50
N LEU A 36 7.07 -9.11 -7.46
CA LEU A 36 6.37 -9.70 -8.61
C LEU A 36 5.16 -8.85 -9.02
N SER A 37 4.39 -8.34 -8.06
CA SER A 37 3.21 -7.49 -8.32
C SER A 37 3.61 -6.17 -8.99
N LEU A 38 4.71 -5.55 -8.55
CA LEU A 38 5.27 -4.35 -9.20
C LEU A 38 5.72 -4.66 -10.64
N LEU A 39 6.45 -5.75 -10.86
CA LEU A 39 6.90 -6.18 -12.20
C LEU A 39 5.73 -6.52 -13.14
N MET A 40 4.65 -7.10 -12.62
CA MET A 40 3.40 -7.34 -13.38
C MET A 40 2.64 -6.05 -13.67
N LYS A 41 2.65 -5.07 -12.77
CA LYS A 41 2.05 -3.75 -13.01
C LYS A 41 2.80 -2.96 -14.08
N MET A 42 4.10 -3.20 -14.26
CA MET A 42 4.93 -2.62 -15.31
C MET A 42 4.86 -3.36 -16.66
N ASN A 43 4.28 -4.56 -16.73
CA ASN A 43 4.24 -5.34 -17.97
C ASN A 43 3.14 -4.80 -18.92
N PRO A 44 3.46 -4.38 -20.16
CA PRO A 44 2.51 -3.77 -21.09
C PRO A 44 1.44 -4.74 -21.63
N LEU A 45 1.53 -6.03 -21.32
CA LEU A 45 0.51 -7.03 -21.63
C LEU A 45 -0.55 -7.17 -20.53
N VAL A 46 -0.42 -6.50 -19.39
CA VAL A 46 -1.37 -6.58 -18.27
C VAL A 46 -2.31 -5.37 -18.30
N SER A 47 -3.61 -5.61 -18.55
CA SER A 47 -4.64 -4.57 -18.48
C SER A 47 -5.23 -4.43 -17.08
N VAL A 48 -5.33 -5.54 -16.34
CA VAL A 48 -5.83 -5.59 -14.97
C VAL A 48 -4.94 -6.51 -14.15
N LEU A 49 -4.48 -6.02 -13.01
CA LEU A 49 -3.75 -6.79 -12.02
C LEU A 49 -4.64 -6.89 -10.77
N HIS A 50 -4.99 -8.11 -10.38
CA HIS A 50 -5.69 -8.40 -9.14
C HIS A 50 -4.72 -9.04 -8.16
N LEU A 51 -4.73 -8.60 -6.91
CA LEU A 51 -3.73 -8.97 -5.92
C LEU A 51 -4.43 -9.59 -4.72
N TYR A 52 -3.90 -10.72 -4.26
CA TYR A 52 -4.53 -11.58 -3.28
C TYR A 52 -3.50 -12.09 -2.29
N ASP A 53 -3.90 -12.22 -1.02
CA ASP A 53 -3.13 -12.95 -0.02
C ASP A 53 -3.83 -14.27 0.35
N VAL A 54 -3.02 -15.25 0.76
CA VAL A 54 -3.41 -16.59 1.22
C VAL A 54 -3.19 -16.77 2.72
N VAL A 55 -2.45 -15.85 3.35
CA VAL A 55 -2.27 -15.71 4.81
C VAL A 55 -2.76 -14.32 5.20
N ASN A 56 -3.18 -14.09 6.45
CA ASN A 56 -3.68 -12.77 6.86
C ASN A 56 -2.52 -11.87 7.33
N THR A 57 -1.78 -11.29 6.38
CA THR A 57 -0.55 -10.52 6.64
C THR A 57 -0.88 -9.07 7.04
N PRO A 58 -0.52 -8.59 8.25
CA PRO A 58 -0.81 -7.21 8.67
C PRO A 58 -0.11 -6.16 7.79
N GLY A 59 -0.78 -5.02 7.56
CA GLY A 59 -0.27 -3.90 6.76
C GLY A 59 -0.43 -4.09 5.25
N VAL A 60 0.17 -5.16 4.69
CA VAL A 60 0.42 -5.26 3.25
C VAL A 60 -0.87 -5.29 2.40
N THR A 61 -1.98 -5.79 2.93
CA THR A 61 -3.28 -5.84 2.26
C THR A 61 -3.73 -4.49 1.67
N ALA A 62 -3.30 -3.36 2.25
CA ALA A 62 -3.60 -2.01 1.74
C ALA A 62 -2.62 -1.52 0.65
N ASP A 63 -1.36 -1.97 0.65
CA ASP A 63 -0.28 -1.39 -0.18
C ASP A 63 -0.58 -1.39 -1.69
N ILE A 64 -1.26 -2.44 -2.17
CA ILE A 64 -1.49 -2.73 -3.60
C ILE A 64 -2.91 -3.28 -3.86
N SER A 65 -3.91 -2.83 -3.10
CA SER A 65 -5.33 -3.17 -3.28
C SER A 65 -5.64 -4.68 -3.24
N HIS A 66 -5.26 -5.36 -2.16
CA HIS A 66 -5.47 -6.81 -2.05
C HIS A 66 -6.92 -7.20 -1.71
N MET A 67 -7.29 -8.43 -2.06
CA MET A 67 -8.39 -9.17 -1.41
C MET A 67 -7.84 -10.40 -0.69
N ASN A 68 -8.32 -10.69 0.53
CA ASN A 68 -7.93 -11.91 1.25
C ASN A 68 -8.81 -13.08 0.79
N THR A 69 -8.21 -14.16 0.24
CA THR A 69 -8.97 -15.27 -0.36
C THR A 69 -8.30 -16.63 -0.15
N GLY A 70 -9.06 -17.60 0.37
CA GLY A 70 -8.61 -18.99 0.47
C GLY A 70 -8.38 -19.65 -0.90
N ALA A 71 -7.26 -20.38 -1.05
CA ALA A 71 -6.79 -20.96 -2.32
C ALA A 71 -7.80 -21.89 -3.04
N VAL A 72 -8.84 -22.37 -2.34
CA VAL A 72 -9.93 -23.19 -2.91
C VAL A 72 -10.77 -22.43 -3.95
N GLY A 73 -10.70 -21.11 -4.00
CA GLY A 73 -11.47 -20.28 -4.94
C GLY A 73 -11.11 -20.49 -6.42
N ILE A 74 -9.83 -20.64 -6.76
CA ILE A 74 -9.34 -20.61 -8.15
C ILE A 74 -10.00 -21.71 -9.00
N ALA A 75 -9.95 -22.95 -8.52
CA ALA A 75 -10.42 -24.13 -9.24
C ALA A 75 -11.95 -24.16 -9.44
N LYS A 76 -12.70 -23.33 -8.69
CA LYS A 76 -14.16 -23.16 -8.82
C LYS A 76 -14.52 -21.95 -9.69
N CYS A 77 -13.84 -20.82 -9.51
CA CYS A 77 -14.22 -19.55 -10.14
C CYS A 77 -13.54 -19.29 -11.48
N CYS A 78 -12.35 -19.87 -11.72
CA CYS A 78 -11.51 -19.57 -12.88
C CYS A 78 -10.97 -20.85 -13.57
N PRO A 79 -11.83 -21.78 -14.03
CA PRO A 79 -11.42 -23.12 -14.50
C PRO A 79 -10.48 -23.12 -15.72
N ASN A 80 -10.43 -22.04 -16.50
CA ASN A 80 -9.61 -21.94 -17.72
C ASN A 80 -8.31 -21.14 -17.53
N VAL A 81 -7.97 -20.72 -16.29
CA VAL A 81 -6.79 -19.90 -16.00
C VAL A 81 -5.49 -20.69 -16.17
N ILE A 82 -4.39 -20.01 -16.50
CA ILE A 82 -3.02 -20.57 -16.38
C ILE A 82 -2.53 -20.24 -14.97
N VAL A 83 -2.14 -21.28 -14.22
CA VAL A 83 -1.67 -21.19 -12.83
C VAL A 83 -0.16 -21.33 -12.82
N ASN A 84 0.54 -20.23 -12.54
CA ASN A 84 1.98 -20.22 -12.29
C ASN A 84 2.25 -20.44 -10.78
N VAL A 85 2.84 -21.57 -10.41
CA VAL A 85 3.15 -21.93 -9.01
C VAL A 85 4.61 -21.61 -8.70
N ILE A 86 4.82 -20.66 -7.78
CA ILE A 86 6.13 -20.16 -7.36
C ILE A 86 6.44 -20.53 -5.89
N SER A 87 5.43 -21.03 -5.15
CA SER A 87 5.55 -21.33 -3.72
C SER A 87 6.46 -22.54 -3.46
N ASN A 88 7.50 -22.32 -2.66
CA ASN A 88 8.48 -23.34 -2.32
C ASN A 88 7.99 -24.31 -1.22
N PRO A 89 8.27 -25.62 -1.31
CA PRO A 89 9.01 -26.29 -2.40
C PRO A 89 8.12 -26.62 -3.62
N VAL A 90 8.48 -26.09 -4.80
CA VAL A 90 7.73 -26.28 -6.06
C VAL A 90 7.50 -27.77 -6.40
N ASN A 91 8.49 -28.62 -6.08
CA ASN A 91 8.43 -30.08 -6.22
C ASN A 91 7.20 -30.73 -5.56
N SER A 92 6.63 -30.12 -4.52
CA SER A 92 5.49 -30.64 -3.76
C SER A 92 4.23 -29.78 -3.92
N THR A 93 4.37 -28.45 -4.08
CA THR A 93 3.22 -27.53 -4.20
C THR A 93 2.48 -27.68 -5.54
N VAL A 94 3.17 -28.01 -6.63
CA VAL A 94 2.53 -28.32 -7.92
C VAL A 94 1.69 -29.61 -7.85
N PRO A 95 2.19 -30.76 -7.32
CA PRO A 95 1.36 -31.93 -7.04
C PRO A 95 0.15 -31.63 -6.15
N ILE A 96 0.32 -30.82 -5.09
CA ILE A 96 -0.80 -30.40 -4.23
C ILE A 96 -1.87 -29.65 -5.03
N ALA A 97 -1.46 -28.67 -5.84
CA ALA A 97 -2.38 -27.92 -6.70
C ALA A 97 -3.08 -28.84 -7.72
N ALA A 98 -2.37 -29.79 -8.31
CA ALA A 98 -2.94 -30.74 -9.24
C ALA A 98 -4.07 -31.59 -8.61
N GLU A 99 -3.88 -32.13 -7.41
CA GLU A 99 -4.94 -32.90 -6.73
C GLU A 99 -6.15 -32.03 -6.33
N VAL A 100 -5.93 -30.77 -5.95
CA VAL A 100 -7.02 -29.81 -5.68
C VAL A 100 -7.85 -29.54 -6.94
N PHE A 101 -7.20 -29.27 -8.08
CA PHE A 101 -7.91 -29.06 -9.36
C PHE A 101 -8.57 -30.34 -9.88
N LYS A 102 -7.96 -31.53 -9.66
CA LYS A 102 -8.58 -32.83 -10.01
C LYS A 102 -9.86 -33.07 -9.21
N LYS A 103 -9.86 -32.85 -7.89
CA LYS A 103 -11.06 -32.99 -7.04
C LYS A 103 -12.13 -31.94 -7.37
N ALA A 104 -11.74 -30.77 -7.88
CA ALA A 104 -12.66 -29.76 -8.39
C ALA A 104 -13.23 -30.06 -9.79
N GLY A 105 -12.70 -31.06 -10.51
CA GLY A 105 -13.12 -31.41 -11.87
C GLY A 105 -12.58 -30.47 -12.97
N THR A 106 -11.58 -29.64 -12.67
CA THR A 106 -11.12 -28.53 -13.52
C THR A 106 -9.63 -28.58 -13.86
N TYR A 107 -8.99 -29.75 -13.69
CA TYR A 107 -7.57 -29.96 -13.97
C TYR A 107 -7.27 -30.05 -15.47
N ASP A 108 -6.53 -29.06 -15.99
CA ASP A 108 -5.87 -29.10 -17.30
C ASP A 108 -4.33 -29.14 -17.10
N PRO A 109 -3.65 -30.25 -17.44
CA PRO A 109 -2.19 -30.36 -17.28
C PRO A 109 -1.40 -29.39 -18.17
N LYS A 110 -2.03 -28.74 -19.16
CA LYS A 110 -1.40 -27.69 -19.98
C LYS A 110 -1.35 -26.33 -19.28
N ARG A 111 -2.10 -26.16 -18.19
CA ARG A 111 -2.33 -24.86 -17.53
C ARG A 111 -1.74 -24.75 -16.12
N LEU A 112 -1.34 -25.86 -15.49
CA LEU A 112 -0.67 -25.83 -14.19
C LEU A 112 0.84 -25.91 -14.36
N LEU A 113 1.53 -24.81 -14.09
CA LEU A 113 2.95 -24.60 -14.42
C LEU A 113 3.74 -24.24 -13.17
N GLY A 114 4.66 -25.11 -12.73
CA GLY A 114 5.65 -24.75 -11.71
C GLY A 114 6.76 -23.89 -12.31
N VAL A 115 7.09 -22.79 -11.65
CA VAL A 115 8.08 -21.82 -12.13
C VAL A 115 9.48 -22.25 -11.65
N THR A 116 10.30 -22.76 -12.57
CA THR A 116 11.71 -23.14 -12.32
C THR A 116 12.71 -22.23 -13.04
N THR A 117 12.21 -21.13 -13.65
CA THR A 117 13.01 -20.11 -14.36
C THR A 117 14.13 -19.51 -13.49
N LEU A 118 13.99 -19.57 -12.17
CA LEU A 118 15.02 -19.17 -11.22
C LEU A 118 16.32 -19.96 -11.41
N ASP A 119 16.23 -21.27 -11.60
CA ASP A 119 17.40 -22.14 -11.77
C ASP A 119 18.08 -21.86 -13.12
N VAL A 120 17.29 -21.54 -14.15
CA VAL A 120 17.78 -21.07 -15.45
C VAL A 120 18.51 -19.73 -15.30
N VAL A 121 17.97 -18.78 -14.52
CA VAL A 121 18.64 -17.50 -14.26
C VAL A 121 19.95 -17.72 -13.48
N ARG A 122 19.99 -18.59 -12.46
CA ARG A 122 21.25 -18.99 -11.79
C ARG A 122 22.25 -19.59 -12.79
N ALA A 123 21.79 -20.55 -13.60
CA ALA A 123 22.64 -21.26 -14.56
C ALA A 123 23.22 -20.34 -15.63
N ASN A 124 22.41 -19.47 -16.23
CA ASN A 124 22.85 -18.48 -17.19
C ASN A 124 23.84 -17.48 -16.57
N THR A 125 23.65 -17.12 -15.29
CA THR A 125 24.56 -16.21 -14.57
C THR A 125 25.93 -16.85 -14.36
N PHE A 126 25.96 -18.07 -13.81
CA PHE A 126 27.22 -18.74 -13.47
C PHE A 126 27.97 -19.28 -14.70
N VAL A 127 27.25 -19.65 -15.75
CA VAL A 127 27.86 -20.00 -17.03
C VAL A 127 28.33 -18.74 -17.79
N GLY A 128 27.57 -17.64 -17.77
CA GLY A 128 28.01 -16.35 -18.31
C GLY A 128 29.31 -15.87 -17.68
N GLU A 129 29.43 -15.96 -16.36
CA GLU A 129 30.65 -15.67 -15.60
C GLU A 129 31.86 -16.50 -16.08
N VAL A 130 31.69 -17.82 -16.28
CA VAL A 130 32.76 -18.71 -16.77
C VAL A 130 33.12 -18.44 -18.23
N LEU A 131 32.16 -18.08 -19.07
CA LEU A 131 32.37 -17.82 -20.50
C LEU A 131 32.78 -16.37 -20.82
N GLY A 132 32.76 -15.45 -19.84
CA GLY A 132 32.94 -14.02 -20.07
C GLY A 132 31.81 -13.37 -20.86
N LEU A 133 30.60 -13.93 -20.80
CA LEU A 133 29.41 -13.50 -21.52
C LEU A 133 28.37 -12.85 -20.59
N ASP A 134 27.52 -12.00 -21.16
CA ASP A 134 26.37 -11.47 -20.43
C ASP A 134 25.35 -12.59 -20.14
N PRO A 135 24.85 -12.74 -18.89
CA PRO A 135 23.83 -13.74 -18.55
C PRO A 135 22.52 -13.66 -19.35
N ARG A 136 22.28 -12.57 -20.08
CA ARG A 136 21.13 -12.41 -21.00
C ARG A 136 21.35 -13.08 -22.36
N ASP A 137 22.60 -13.23 -22.78
CA ASP A 137 22.99 -13.87 -24.05
C ASP A 137 23.24 -15.38 -23.91
N VAL A 138 23.34 -15.86 -22.67
CA VAL A 138 23.45 -17.28 -22.30
C VAL A 138 22.08 -17.88 -22.03
N ASN A 139 21.88 -19.14 -22.43
CA ASN A 139 20.72 -19.96 -22.11
C ASN A 139 21.12 -21.41 -21.81
N VAL A 140 21.01 -21.83 -20.55
CA VAL A 140 21.23 -23.20 -20.07
C VAL A 140 19.88 -23.82 -19.72
N PRO A 141 19.43 -24.88 -20.43
CA PRO A 141 18.21 -25.59 -20.04
C PRO A 141 18.39 -26.26 -18.67
N VAL A 142 17.48 -26.01 -17.73
CA VAL A 142 17.47 -26.68 -16.42
C VAL A 142 16.20 -27.53 -16.29
N VAL A 143 16.35 -28.79 -15.90
CA VAL A 143 15.30 -29.82 -15.86
C VAL A 143 15.31 -30.53 -14.50
N GLY A 144 14.40 -31.49 -14.28
CA GLY A 144 14.29 -32.23 -13.02
C GLY A 144 13.28 -31.65 -12.04
N GLY A 145 13.75 -30.97 -10.99
CA GLY A 145 12.96 -30.28 -9.98
C GLY A 145 13.61 -28.95 -9.57
N HIS A 146 13.16 -28.41 -8.45
CA HIS A 146 13.47 -27.05 -7.98
C HIS A 146 14.13 -27.02 -6.57
N ALA A 147 14.74 -28.12 -6.13
CA ALA A 147 15.43 -28.18 -4.83
C ALA A 147 16.65 -29.11 -4.86
N GLY A 148 17.79 -28.65 -4.34
CA GLY A 148 18.98 -29.48 -4.15
C GLY A 148 19.38 -30.27 -5.39
N VAL A 149 19.62 -31.58 -5.23
CA VAL A 149 20.06 -32.45 -6.33
C VAL A 149 18.97 -32.77 -7.36
N THR A 150 17.72 -32.33 -7.15
CA THR A 150 16.69 -32.40 -8.20
C THR A 150 16.90 -31.38 -9.31
N ILE A 151 17.62 -30.28 -9.07
CA ILE A 151 17.91 -29.25 -10.09
C ILE A 151 19.02 -29.77 -11.01
N LEU A 152 18.70 -30.07 -12.27
CA LEU A 152 19.63 -30.65 -13.24
C LEU A 152 19.89 -29.68 -14.41
N PRO A 153 21.00 -28.92 -14.40
CA PRO A 153 21.40 -28.09 -15.54
C PRO A 153 21.97 -28.95 -16.66
N LEU A 154 21.45 -28.79 -17.88
CA LEU A 154 21.92 -29.45 -19.09
C LEU A 154 23.04 -28.62 -19.73
N LEU A 155 24.22 -28.66 -19.12
CA LEU A 155 25.41 -27.94 -19.58
C LEU A 155 25.87 -28.40 -20.98
N SER A 156 25.53 -29.62 -21.41
CA SER A 156 25.72 -30.10 -22.79
C SER A 156 24.80 -29.44 -23.83
N GLN A 157 23.79 -28.67 -23.39
CA GLN A 157 22.77 -28.04 -24.23
C GLN A 157 22.72 -26.51 -24.07
N VAL A 158 23.79 -25.92 -23.54
CA VAL A 158 23.96 -24.47 -23.46
C VAL A 158 23.95 -23.80 -24.84
N ASN A 159 23.36 -22.61 -24.91
CA ASN A 159 23.48 -21.69 -26.03
C ASN A 159 24.07 -20.35 -25.53
N PRO A 160 25.09 -19.76 -26.17
CA PRO A 160 25.84 -20.30 -27.31
C PRO A 160 26.58 -21.61 -26.96
N PRO A 161 26.72 -22.57 -27.89
CA PRO A 161 27.35 -23.86 -27.58
C PRO A 161 28.81 -23.72 -27.15
N CYS A 162 29.14 -24.35 -26.02
CA CYS A 162 30.50 -24.47 -25.51
C CYS A 162 30.73 -25.86 -24.91
N SER A 163 31.85 -26.07 -24.22
CA SER A 163 32.18 -27.33 -23.56
C SER A 163 32.97 -27.07 -22.29
N PHE A 164 32.78 -27.93 -21.30
CA PHE A 164 33.32 -27.79 -19.94
C PHE A 164 34.06 -29.07 -19.53
N THR A 165 35.03 -28.97 -18.63
CA THR A 165 35.67 -30.15 -18.02
C THR A 165 34.76 -30.84 -16.99
N SER A 166 35.11 -32.05 -16.56
CA SER A 166 34.38 -32.78 -15.51
C SER A 166 34.35 -32.00 -14.19
N GLU A 167 35.43 -31.29 -13.87
CA GLU A 167 35.56 -30.44 -12.69
C GLU A 167 34.66 -29.21 -12.80
N GLU A 168 34.65 -28.53 -13.95
CA GLU A 168 33.78 -27.39 -14.24
C GLU A 168 32.30 -27.77 -14.21
N ILE A 169 31.92 -28.90 -14.81
CA ILE A 169 30.54 -29.44 -14.78
C ILE A 169 30.10 -29.69 -13.33
N SER A 170 30.96 -30.31 -12.51
CA SER A 170 30.69 -30.57 -11.10
C SER A 170 30.56 -29.27 -10.30
N TYR A 171 31.47 -28.32 -10.50
CA TYR A 171 31.47 -27.01 -9.86
C TYR A 171 30.23 -26.18 -10.21
N LEU A 172 29.94 -26.02 -11.51
CA LEU A 172 28.78 -25.28 -12.00
C LEU A 172 27.49 -25.91 -11.50
N THR A 173 27.34 -27.23 -11.59
CA THR A 173 26.14 -27.94 -11.09
C THR A 173 25.94 -27.66 -9.59
N SER A 174 26.99 -27.84 -8.78
CA SER A 174 26.93 -27.57 -7.33
C SER A 174 26.58 -26.11 -7.03
N ARG A 175 27.15 -25.14 -7.76
CA ARG A 175 26.85 -23.71 -7.58
C ARG A 175 25.41 -23.38 -7.98
N ILE A 176 24.89 -23.94 -9.07
CA ILE A 176 23.50 -23.76 -9.54
C ILE A 176 22.49 -24.33 -8.54
N GLN A 177 22.78 -25.49 -7.95
CA GLN A 177 21.92 -26.19 -6.98
C GLN A 177 21.81 -25.47 -5.63
N ASN A 178 22.79 -24.63 -5.25
CA ASN A 178 22.94 -24.08 -3.89
C ASN A 178 22.96 -22.53 -3.82
N GLY A 179 22.58 -21.81 -4.89
CA GLY A 179 22.52 -20.34 -4.88
C GLY A 179 21.26 -19.78 -4.19
N GLY A 180 21.43 -18.82 -3.25
CA GLY A 180 20.33 -18.11 -2.57
C GLY A 180 19.72 -16.96 -3.38
N THR A 181 18.42 -16.67 -3.20
CA THR A 181 17.62 -16.18 -4.34
C THR A 181 16.43 -15.22 -4.14
N GLU A 182 16.07 -14.73 -2.94
CA GLU A 182 14.80 -14.00 -2.70
C GLU A 182 14.43 -12.89 -3.72
N VAL A 183 15.37 -12.01 -4.09
CA VAL A 183 15.13 -10.95 -5.10
C VAL A 183 15.09 -11.51 -6.54
N VAL A 184 15.86 -12.57 -6.79
CA VAL A 184 15.94 -13.25 -8.10
C VAL A 184 14.69 -14.06 -8.38
N GLU A 185 14.03 -14.59 -7.34
CA GLU A 185 12.75 -15.31 -7.42
C GLU A 185 11.64 -14.46 -8.04
N ALA A 186 11.51 -13.20 -7.60
CA ALA A 186 10.51 -12.29 -8.13
C ALA A 186 10.75 -11.92 -9.60
N TYR A 187 12.02 -11.70 -9.98
CA TYR A 187 12.41 -11.46 -11.37
C TYR A 187 12.16 -12.70 -12.26
N ALA A 188 12.54 -13.89 -11.79
CA ALA A 188 12.31 -15.14 -12.51
C ALA A 188 10.81 -15.45 -12.70
N ALA A 189 10.01 -15.23 -11.65
CA ALA A 189 8.56 -15.33 -11.72
C ALA A 189 7.96 -14.33 -12.72
N ALA A 190 8.46 -13.10 -12.75
CA ALA A 190 7.99 -12.08 -13.69
C ALA A 190 8.36 -12.42 -15.15
N LYS A 191 9.57 -12.94 -15.39
CA LYS A 191 10.01 -13.42 -16.70
C LYS A 191 9.12 -14.56 -17.21
N PHE A 192 8.84 -15.55 -16.37
CA PHE A 192 7.97 -16.68 -16.76
C PHE A 192 6.51 -16.25 -16.98
N ALA A 193 6.01 -15.31 -16.18
CA ALA A 193 4.69 -14.72 -16.40
C ALA A 193 4.61 -13.97 -17.74
N ASP A 194 5.62 -13.18 -18.11
CA ASP A 194 5.69 -12.55 -19.45
C ASP A 194 5.67 -13.60 -20.58
N ALA A 195 6.46 -14.66 -20.47
CA ALA A 195 6.46 -15.75 -21.44
C ALA A 195 5.07 -16.41 -21.59
N CYS A 196 4.34 -16.64 -20.49
CA CYS A 196 2.94 -17.09 -20.53
C CYS A 196 2.00 -16.07 -21.19
N LEU A 197 2.10 -14.78 -20.86
CA LEU A 197 1.27 -13.72 -21.43
C LEU A 197 1.50 -13.55 -22.95
N ARG A 198 2.75 -13.67 -23.39
CA ARG A 198 3.11 -13.65 -24.81
C ARG A 198 2.65 -14.92 -25.54
N GLY A 199 2.72 -16.08 -24.89
CA GLY A 199 2.10 -17.31 -25.41
C GLY A 199 0.60 -17.16 -25.62
N LEU A 200 -0.11 -16.59 -24.64
CA LEU A 200 -1.55 -16.25 -24.74
C LEU A 200 -1.83 -15.25 -25.88
N ARG A 201 -0.97 -14.24 -26.08
CA ARG A 201 -1.03 -13.30 -27.21
C ARG A 201 -0.87 -14.03 -28.55
N GLY A 202 -0.12 -15.13 -28.57
CA GLY A 202 0.19 -15.95 -29.72
C GLY A 202 1.53 -15.62 -30.37
N ASP A 203 2.50 -15.16 -29.58
CA ASP A 203 3.90 -15.08 -30.00
C ASP A 203 4.40 -16.49 -30.35
N ALA A 204 5.01 -16.64 -31.53
CA ALA A 204 5.61 -17.91 -31.93
C ALA A 204 6.95 -18.16 -31.22
N GLY A 205 7.28 -19.45 -31.01
CA GLY A 205 8.64 -19.87 -30.63
C GLY A 205 9.00 -19.73 -29.15
N ILE A 206 8.07 -19.35 -28.27
CA ILE A 206 8.35 -19.26 -26.83
C ILE A 206 8.60 -20.65 -26.25
N VAL A 207 9.80 -20.86 -25.74
CA VAL A 207 10.23 -22.08 -25.05
C VAL A 207 10.90 -21.68 -23.74
N GLU A 208 10.38 -22.21 -22.63
CA GLU A 208 10.90 -22.00 -21.28
C GLU A 208 10.97 -23.35 -20.55
N CYS A 209 11.69 -23.42 -19.42
CA CYS A 209 11.63 -24.59 -18.53
C CYS A 209 10.53 -24.40 -17.47
N SER A 210 9.72 -25.44 -17.23
CA SER A 210 8.66 -25.43 -16.22
C SER A 210 8.41 -26.81 -15.63
N TYR A 211 8.10 -26.86 -14.34
CA TYR A 211 7.72 -28.07 -13.61
C TYR A 211 6.25 -28.40 -13.83
N ILE A 212 5.99 -29.36 -14.72
CA ILE A 212 4.66 -29.71 -15.23
C ILE A 212 4.37 -31.21 -15.06
N ALA A 213 3.16 -31.65 -15.40
CA ALA A 213 2.86 -33.07 -15.55
C ALA A 213 3.77 -33.70 -16.62
N SER A 214 4.54 -34.75 -16.26
CA SER A 214 5.62 -35.23 -17.14
C SER A 214 5.10 -35.94 -18.38
N GLN A 215 5.85 -35.78 -19.47
CA GLN A 215 5.76 -36.59 -20.69
C GLN A 215 7.14 -37.12 -21.12
N VAL A 216 8.17 -36.91 -20.30
CA VAL A 216 9.59 -37.16 -20.62
C VAL A 216 10.30 -38.08 -19.61
N THR A 217 9.62 -38.43 -18.52
CA THR A 217 10.07 -39.36 -17.46
C THR A 217 8.87 -40.15 -16.93
N GLU A 218 9.17 -41.21 -16.18
CA GLU A 218 8.20 -42.07 -15.51
C GLU A 218 7.50 -41.42 -14.29
N LEU A 219 7.95 -40.25 -13.86
CA LEU A 219 7.41 -39.54 -12.70
C LEU A 219 6.17 -38.72 -13.07
N PRO A 220 5.16 -38.57 -12.19
CA PRO A 220 3.97 -37.78 -12.50
C PRO A 220 4.23 -36.30 -12.84
N PHE A 221 5.31 -35.72 -12.30
CA PHE A 221 5.71 -34.33 -12.54
C PHE A 221 7.22 -34.21 -12.77
N PHE A 222 7.64 -33.31 -13.66
CA PHE A 222 9.05 -33.10 -14.02
C PHE A 222 9.28 -31.73 -14.68
N ALA A 223 10.37 -31.04 -14.32
CA ALA A 223 10.78 -29.80 -14.97
C ALA A 223 11.29 -30.09 -16.38
N SER A 224 10.57 -29.57 -17.37
CA SER A 224 10.74 -29.89 -18.79
C SER A 224 10.82 -28.61 -19.62
N LYS A 225 11.51 -28.67 -20.76
CA LYS A 225 11.41 -27.63 -21.80
C LYS A 225 9.99 -27.68 -22.38
N VAL A 226 9.24 -26.59 -22.34
CA VAL A 226 7.85 -26.51 -22.81
C VAL A 226 7.68 -25.38 -23.81
N ARG A 227 6.88 -25.61 -24.86
CA ARG A 227 6.43 -24.54 -25.77
C ARG A 227 5.14 -23.93 -25.23
N LEU A 228 5.17 -22.62 -24.99
CA LEU A 228 4.02 -21.85 -24.51
C LEU A 228 3.27 -21.24 -25.70
N GLY A 229 1.94 -21.28 -25.65
CA GLY A 229 1.06 -20.74 -26.68
C GLY A 229 -0.33 -20.41 -26.15
N ARG A 230 -1.34 -20.39 -27.02
CA ARG A 230 -2.65 -19.76 -26.76
C ARG A 230 -3.49 -20.47 -25.69
N SER A 231 -3.14 -21.71 -25.34
CA SER A 231 -3.85 -22.53 -24.34
C SER A 231 -2.97 -23.00 -23.18
N GLY A 232 -1.81 -22.36 -22.97
CA GLY A 232 -0.78 -22.84 -22.04
C GLY A 232 0.28 -23.65 -22.79
N VAL A 233 0.67 -24.81 -22.26
CA VAL A 233 1.66 -25.70 -22.90
C VAL A 233 1.05 -26.38 -24.13
N GLU A 234 1.63 -26.09 -25.30
CA GLU A 234 1.23 -26.71 -26.57
C GLU A 234 2.08 -27.95 -26.90
N GLU A 235 3.35 -27.95 -26.50
CA GLU A 235 4.31 -29.05 -26.72
C GLU A 235 5.23 -29.21 -25.49
N VAL A 236 5.48 -30.45 -25.07
CA VAL A 236 6.55 -30.79 -24.11
C VAL A 236 7.73 -31.32 -24.92
N LEU A 237 8.85 -30.61 -24.91
CA LEU A 237 10.01 -30.97 -25.71
C LEU A 237 10.80 -32.09 -25.01
N PRO A 238 11.33 -33.07 -25.77
CA PRO A 238 12.16 -34.13 -25.21
C PRO A 238 13.44 -33.55 -24.58
N LEU A 239 14.01 -34.27 -23.61
CA LEU A 239 15.24 -33.86 -22.95
C LEU A 239 16.38 -33.62 -23.94
N GLY A 240 16.47 -34.43 -25.00
CA GLY A 240 17.55 -34.40 -25.98
C GLY A 240 18.71 -35.34 -25.60
N PRO A 241 19.87 -35.26 -26.27
CA PRO A 241 21.05 -36.00 -25.84
C PRO A 241 21.55 -35.49 -24.49
N LEU A 242 22.01 -36.41 -23.64
CA LEU A 242 22.62 -36.11 -22.34
C LEU A 242 24.05 -36.64 -22.33
N ASN A 243 24.94 -36.02 -21.56
CA ASN A 243 26.26 -36.58 -21.24
C ASN A 243 26.17 -37.59 -20.07
N GLU A 244 27.30 -38.18 -19.65
CA GLU A 244 27.30 -39.19 -18.57
C GLU A 244 26.98 -38.61 -17.19
N PHE A 245 27.46 -37.41 -16.89
CA PHE A 245 27.17 -36.70 -15.65
C PHE A 245 25.68 -36.33 -15.56
N GLU A 246 25.10 -35.86 -16.66
CA GLU A 246 23.68 -35.52 -16.77
C GLU A 246 22.78 -36.76 -16.67
N ARG A 247 23.18 -37.90 -17.26
CA ARG A 247 22.48 -39.19 -17.03
C ARG A 247 22.52 -39.60 -15.55
N ALA A 248 23.69 -39.54 -14.91
CA ALA A 248 23.82 -39.88 -13.50
C ALA A 248 23.07 -38.88 -12.57
N GLY A 249 23.00 -37.61 -12.97
CA GLY A 249 22.21 -36.58 -12.32
C GLY A 249 20.71 -36.81 -12.45
N LEU A 250 20.23 -37.24 -13.62
CA LEU A 250 18.82 -37.55 -13.88
C LEU A 250 18.31 -38.66 -12.97
N GLU A 251 19.03 -39.78 -12.84
CA GLU A 251 18.61 -40.88 -11.96
C GLU A 251 18.58 -40.48 -10.48
N LYS A 252 19.55 -39.67 -10.02
CA LYS A 252 19.54 -39.09 -8.66
C LYS A 252 18.36 -38.16 -8.43
N ALA A 253 18.15 -37.22 -9.35
CA ALA A 253 17.06 -36.25 -9.31
C ALA A 253 15.69 -36.95 -9.25
N LYS A 254 15.47 -37.99 -10.07
CA LYS A 254 14.22 -38.76 -10.05
C LYS A 254 13.95 -39.43 -8.71
N GLY A 255 14.96 -39.94 -8.02
CA GLY A 255 14.81 -40.59 -6.72
C GLY A 255 14.24 -39.67 -5.64
N GLU A 256 14.85 -38.50 -5.43
CA GLU A 256 14.38 -37.50 -4.46
C GLU A 256 13.06 -36.83 -4.89
N LEU A 257 12.87 -36.63 -6.20
CA LEU A 257 11.67 -36.02 -6.75
C LEU A 257 10.43 -36.93 -6.58
N ALA A 258 10.59 -38.25 -6.70
CA ALA A 258 9.51 -39.21 -6.46
C ALA A 258 8.97 -39.11 -5.01
N GLU A 259 9.85 -39.01 -4.03
CA GLU A 259 9.46 -38.84 -2.62
C GLU A 259 8.79 -37.48 -2.38
N SER A 260 9.28 -36.41 -3.02
CA SER A 260 8.70 -35.07 -2.95
C SER A 260 7.27 -35.02 -3.51
N ILE A 261 7.05 -35.61 -4.69
CA ILE A 261 5.73 -35.75 -5.32
C ILE A 261 4.79 -36.55 -4.40
N HIS A 262 5.25 -37.68 -3.86
CA HIS A 262 4.46 -38.51 -2.94
C HIS A 262 4.01 -37.71 -1.71
N LYS A 263 4.94 -36.97 -1.06
CA LYS A 263 4.63 -36.10 0.09
C LYS A 263 3.56 -35.06 -0.25
N GLY A 264 3.65 -34.42 -1.42
CA GLY A 264 2.65 -33.46 -1.90
C GLY A 264 1.25 -34.09 -2.08
N VAL A 265 1.16 -35.19 -2.82
CA VAL A 265 -0.11 -35.90 -3.08
C VAL A 265 -0.74 -36.43 -1.77
N ALA A 266 0.07 -37.01 -0.88
CA ALA A 266 -0.41 -37.50 0.42
C ALA A 266 -0.92 -36.37 1.33
N PHE A 267 -0.24 -35.21 1.34
CA PHE A 267 -0.68 -34.03 2.08
C PHE A 267 -2.00 -33.47 1.57
N ALA A 268 -2.16 -33.31 0.25
CA ALA A 268 -3.40 -32.85 -0.36
C ALA A 268 -4.59 -33.77 -0.01
N ASN A 269 -4.41 -35.09 -0.14
CA ASN A 269 -5.44 -36.07 0.22
C ASN A 269 -5.83 -35.99 1.71
N LYS A 270 -4.87 -35.82 2.62
CA LYS A 270 -5.14 -35.69 4.06
C LYS A 270 -5.93 -34.41 4.40
N LEU A 271 -5.54 -33.27 3.83
CA LEU A 271 -6.21 -31.98 4.03
C LEU A 271 -7.68 -32.03 3.57
N MET A 272 -7.93 -32.71 2.45
CA MET A 272 -9.25 -32.81 1.82
C MET A 272 -10.24 -33.78 2.49
N CYS A 273 -9.84 -34.45 3.59
CA CYS A 273 -10.75 -35.15 4.52
C CYS A 273 -11.24 -34.25 5.66
N ALA A 274 -10.48 -33.23 6.07
CA ALA A 274 -10.89 -32.29 7.12
C ALA A 274 -11.93 -31.28 6.62
N ALA A 275 -11.81 -30.84 5.37
CA ALA A 275 -12.68 -29.83 4.75
C ALA A 275 -14.08 -30.34 4.31
N GLN A 276 -14.59 -31.40 4.93
CA GLN A 276 -15.86 -32.06 4.57
C GLN A 276 -17.04 -31.74 5.52
N MET A 277 -16.89 -30.76 6.41
CA MET A 277 -17.83 -30.44 7.50
C MET A 277 -18.53 -29.07 7.42
N GLU A 278 -18.57 -28.42 6.25
CA GLU A 278 -19.35 -27.17 6.05
C GLU A 278 -20.48 -27.33 5.00
N PRO A 279 -21.60 -26.59 5.15
CA PRO A 279 -22.87 -26.91 4.48
C PRO A 279 -23.04 -26.43 3.03
N SER A 280 -24.09 -26.95 2.38
CA SER A 280 -24.39 -26.77 0.95
C SER A 280 -24.71 -25.32 0.53
N PRO A 281 -24.31 -24.88 -0.69
CA PRO A 281 -24.71 -23.59 -1.25
C PRO A 281 -26.17 -23.56 -1.74
N GLY A 282 -26.76 -22.36 -1.76
CA GLY A 282 -28.01 -22.02 -2.46
C GLY A 282 -27.77 -21.41 -3.86
N PRO A 283 -28.81 -21.28 -4.70
CA PRO A 283 -28.68 -20.89 -6.11
C PRO A 283 -28.48 -19.38 -6.33
N LEU A 284 -27.74 -19.02 -7.38
CA LEU A 284 -27.55 -17.63 -7.83
C LEU A 284 -28.67 -17.18 -8.79
N PHE A 285 -29.05 -15.90 -8.70
CA PHE A 285 -29.55 -15.10 -9.83
C PHE A 285 -28.84 -13.71 -9.84
N PRO A 286 -28.75 -13.02 -11.00
CA PRO A 286 -27.62 -12.13 -11.27
C PRO A 286 -27.90 -10.61 -11.23
N ALA A 287 -26.81 -9.85 -11.27
CA ALA A 287 -26.71 -8.44 -11.70
C ALA A 287 -27.46 -7.37 -10.87
N VAL A 288 -26.80 -6.90 -9.80
CA VAL A 288 -26.72 -5.47 -9.35
C VAL A 288 -25.78 -5.37 -8.13
N HIS A 289 -25.77 -6.37 -7.25
CA HIS A 289 -24.94 -6.41 -6.05
C HIS A 289 -23.50 -6.91 -6.29
N GLN A 290 -22.60 -6.05 -6.80
CA GLN A 290 -21.14 -6.25 -6.67
C GLN A 290 -20.35 -4.94 -6.40
N LEU A 291 -20.72 -4.26 -5.31
CA LEU A 291 -19.72 -3.64 -4.43
C LEU A 291 -19.81 -4.36 -3.07
N PRO A 292 -18.75 -5.03 -2.59
CA PRO A 292 -18.78 -5.72 -1.30
C PRO A 292 -18.65 -4.69 -0.17
N TYR A 293 -19.80 -4.16 0.29
CA TYR A 293 -19.94 -3.12 1.33
C TYR A 293 -19.38 -3.50 2.74
N ASN A 294 -18.75 -4.67 2.88
CA ASN A 294 -18.47 -5.32 4.16
C ASN A 294 -17.01 -5.21 4.65
N GLN A 295 -16.06 -4.62 3.89
CA GLN A 295 -14.63 -4.60 4.28
C GLN A 295 -13.91 -3.24 4.15
N LEU A 296 -14.62 -2.12 3.93
CA LEU A 296 -14.04 -0.76 4.03
C LEU A 296 -13.87 -0.27 5.49
N LEU A 297 -13.86 -1.19 6.45
CA LEU A 297 -13.59 -0.95 7.87
C LEU A 297 -12.61 -2.02 8.36
N PRO A 298 -11.36 -1.61 8.61
CA PRO A 298 -10.89 -1.65 10.00
C PRO A 298 -10.41 -0.26 10.46
N TRP A 299 -10.30 -0.02 11.76
CA TRP A 299 -9.60 1.16 12.36
C TRP A 299 -9.94 2.54 11.76
N PHE A 300 -10.97 3.21 12.27
CA PHE A 300 -11.00 4.68 12.27
C PHE A 300 -10.82 5.14 13.72
N LEU A 301 -9.62 5.67 14.00
CA LEU A 301 -9.27 6.74 14.95
C LEU A 301 -9.74 6.67 16.43
N SER A 302 -9.02 7.41 17.27
CA SER A 302 -9.22 7.49 18.71
C SER A 302 -8.85 8.88 19.21
N SER A 303 -9.83 9.79 19.20
CA SER A 303 -9.84 11.07 19.91
C SER A 303 -11.25 11.24 20.50
N GLU A 304 -11.37 11.77 21.71
CA GLU A 304 -12.68 12.03 22.35
C GLU A 304 -12.92 13.54 22.46
N GLY A 305 -12.84 14.26 21.33
CA GLY A 305 -13.08 15.69 21.25
C GLY A 305 -14.56 16.03 21.52
N VAL A 306 -14.81 16.87 22.54
CA VAL A 306 -16.17 17.24 23.00
C VAL A 306 -17.00 17.96 21.91
N TYR A 307 -16.32 18.53 20.90
CA TYR A 307 -16.91 19.28 19.80
C TYR A 307 -17.09 18.46 18.49
N GLU A 308 -16.69 17.18 18.47
CA GLU A 308 -16.75 16.33 17.28
C GLU A 308 -18.18 15.89 16.92
N ALA A 309 -18.39 15.45 15.67
CA ALA A 309 -19.65 14.85 15.25
C ALA A 309 -19.78 13.42 15.80
N LEU A 310 -20.89 13.10 16.46
CA LEU A 310 -20.97 11.94 17.35
C LEU A 310 -21.00 10.60 16.60
N GLU A 311 -20.09 9.70 16.98
CA GLU A 311 -20.06 8.33 16.49
C GLU A 311 -21.13 7.45 17.16
N LEU A 312 -21.79 6.59 16.38
CA LEU A 312 -22.67 5.55 16.92
C LEU A 312 -21.93 4.24 17.16
N ARG A 313 -21.66 3.92 18.44
CA ARG A 313 -21.05 2.67 18.92
C ARG A 313 -22.08 1.69 19.50
N ASP A 314 -21.72 0.41 19.52
CA ASP A 314 -22.56 -0.68 20.04
C ASP A 314 -22.62 -0.70 21.57
N GLY A 315 -21.48 -0.50 22.25
CA GLY A 315 -21.34 -0.76 23.68
C GLY A 315 -21.28 -2.26 24.01
N GLY A 316 -21.18 -2.60 25.30
CA GLY A 316 -21.10 -3.99 25.77
C GLY A 316 -19.67 -4.57 25.79
N SER A 317 -19.56 -5.89 25.80
CA SER A 317 -18.29 -6.63 25.84
C SER A 317 -17.53 -6.63 24.52
N ASP A 318 -18.26 -6.69 23.41
CA ASP A 318 -17.72 -7.07 22.11
C ASP A 318 -16.90 -5.92 21.52
N TYR A 319 -15.70 -6.22 21.05
CA TYR A 319 -14.70 -5.22 20.65
C TYR A 319 -14.44 -4.15 21.73
N LEU A 320 -14.48 -4.52 23.02
CA LEU A 320 -14.36 -3.60 24.16
C LEU A 320 -15.44 -2.49 24.14
N GLY A 321 -16.64 -2.82 23.66
CA GLY A 321 -17.75 -1.89 23.47
C GLY A 321 -17.63 -1.00 22.23
N LYS A 322 -16.51 -1.07 21.49
CA LYS A 322 -16.23 -0.24 20.31
C LYS A 322 -16.83 -0.80 19.01
N GLY A 323 -17.71 -1.80 19.07
CA GLY A 323 -18.48 -2.29 17.92
C GLY A 323 -19.27 -1.16 17.22
N VAL A 324 -19.59 -1.35 15.93
CA VAL A 324 -20.28 -0.37 15.07
C VAL A 324 -21.47 -0.98 14.31
N SER A 325 -21.99 -2.11 14.77
CA SER A 325 -23.10 -2.86 14.18
C SER A 325 -24.36 -2.00 14.04
N LYS A 326 -24.64 -1.11 15.01
CA LYS A 326 -25.73 -0.12 14.91
C LYS A 326 -25.52 0.84 13.73
N ALA A 327 -24.31 1.37 13.55
CA ALA A 327 -23.99 2.27 12.44
C ALA A 327 -24.06 1.54 11.08
N VAL A 328 -23.54 0.31 11.00
CA VAL A 328 -23.68 -0.57 9.82
C VAL A 328 -25.14 -0.88 9.50
N ASN A 329 -25.97 -1.14 10.52
CA ASN A 329 -27.41 -1.33 10.34
C ASN A 329 -28.10 -0.05 9.87
N ASN A 330 -27.71 1.14 10.36
CA ASN A 330 -28.23 2.41 9.87
C ASN A 330 -27.86 2.66 8.40
N VAL A 331 -26.62 2.34 8.00
CA VAL A 331 -26.21 2.36 6.58
C VAL A 331 -27.09 1.43 5.76
N ASN A 332 -27.20 0.15 6.15
CA ASN A 332 -27.87 -0.88 5.35
C ASN A 332 -29.40 -0.74 5.29
N SER A 333 -30.05 -0.27 6.37
CA SER A 333 -31.52 -0.25 6.48
C SER A 333 -32.16 1.14 6.38
N ILE A 334 -31.39 2.22 6.53
CA ILE A 334 -31.92 3.60 6.48
C ILE A 334 -31.26 4.39 5.34
N ILE A 335 -29.93 4.50 5.33
CA ILE A 335 -29.22 5.39 4.40
C ILE A 335 -29.22 4.83 2.98
N ALA A 336 -28.74 3.59 2.79
CA ALA A 336 -28.61 3.00 1.46
C ALA A 336 -29.95 2.93 0.70
N PRO A 337 -31.08 2.46 1.31
CA PRO A 337 -32.38 2.48 0.62
C PRO A 337 -32.86 3.88 0.23
N ALA A 338 -32.54 4.91 1.02
CA ALA A 338 -32.95 6.29 0.76
C ALA A 338 -32.11 7.01 -0.31
N LEU A 339 -30.97 6.43 -0.73
CA LEU A 339 -30.10 6.96 -1.78
C LEU A 339 -30.21 6.23 -3.13
N VAL A 340 -30.92 5.10 -3.20
CA VAL A 340 -31.11 4.36 -4.46
C VAL A 340 -31.77 5.26 -5.51
N GLY A 341 -31.14 5.34 -6.69
CA GLY A 341 -31.66 6.12 -7.84
C GLY A 341 -31.35 7.61 -7.82
N LYS A 342 -30.50 8.10 -6.90
CA LYS A 342 -29.98 9.47 -6.92
C LYS A 342 -28.67 9.58 -7.73
N ASP A 343 -28.37 10.77 -8.23
CA ASP A 343 -27.14 11.06 -8.99
C ASP A 343 -25.93 11.21 -8.05
N PRO A 344 -24.88 10.37 -8.15
CA PRO A 344 -23.72 10.43 -7.26
C PRO A 344 -22.83 11.67 -7.50
N THR A 345 -23.00 12.40 -8.61
CA THR A 345 -22.26 13.66 -8.84
C THR A 345 -22.83 14.82 -8.01
N ALA A 346 -24.07 14.70 -7.51
CA ALA A 346 -24.75 15.72 -6.72
C ALA A 346 -24.35 15.69 -5.23
N GLN A 347 -23.05 15.54 -4.92
CA GLN A 347 -22.48 15.34 -3.57
C GLN A 347 -23.17 16.19 -2.48
N THR A 348 -23.27 17.51 -2.70
CA THR A 348 -23.87 18.44 -1.72
C THR A 348 -25.38 18.27 -1.53
N GLU A 349 -26.14 17.74 -2.50
CA GLU A 349 -27.54 17.34 -2.26
C GLU A 349 -27.59 16.10 -1.35
N LEU A 350 -26.72 15.12 -1.63
CA LEU A 350 -26.69 13.83 -0.93
C LEU A 350 -26.22 13.98 0.53
N ASP A 351 -25.16 14.74 0.77
CA ASP A 351 -24.67 15.08 2.11
C ASP A 351 -25.76 15.76 2.94
N ASN A 352 -26.41 16.81 2.39
CA ASN A 352 -27.48 17.53 3.06
C ASN A 352 -28.73 16.66 3.26
N PHE A 353 -29.05 15.75 2.35
CA PHE A 353 -30.14 14.81 2.51
C PHE A 353 -29.90 13.85 3.69
N MET A 354 -28.68 13.30 3.80
CA MET A 354 -28.30 12.45 4.94
C MET A 354 -28.30 13.22 6.27
N VAL A 355 -27.58 14.34 6.35
CA VAL A 355 -27.41 15.11 7.60
C VAL A 355 -28.72 15.76 8.05
N GLN A 356 -29.42 16.45 7.16
CA GLN A 356 -30.56 17.28 7.55
C GLN A 356 -31.91 16.55 7.55
N LYS A 357 -32.09 15.51 6.72
CA LYS A 357 -33.39 14.82 6.55
C LYS A 357 -33.42 13.38 7.06
N LEU A 358 -32.36 12.59 6.86
CA LEU A 358 -32.31 11.22 7.36
C LEU A 358 -31.91 11.16 8.84
N ASP A 359 -30.88 11.93 9.24
CA ASP A 359 -30.49 12.07 10.63
C ASP A 359 -31.36 13.13 11.34
N GLY A 360 -31.08 14.41 11.08
CA GLY A 360 -31.84 15.55 11.59
C GLY A 360 -31.53 15.95 13.05
N THR A 361 -30.54 15.34 13.71
CA THR A 361 -30.17 15.66 15.10
C THR A 361 -29.26 16.87 15.19
N LYS A 362 -29.43 17.66 16.27
CA LYS A 362 -28.63 18.85 16.56
C LYS A 362 -28.20 18.89 18.02
N ASN A 363 -27.02 19.44 18.26
CA ASN A 363 -26.64 20.04 19.53
C ASN A 363 -26.73 21.58 19.41
N GLU A 364 -26.26 22.30 20.42
CA GLU A 364 -26.23 23.77 20.41
C GLU A 364 -25.24 24.38 19.37
N TRP A 365 -24.33 23.56 18.83
CA TRP A 365 -23.26 23.98 17.91
C TRP A 365 -23.52 23.63 16.43
N GLY A 366 -24.46 22.73 16.12
CA GLY A 366 -24.76 22.33 14.75
C GLY A 366 -25.47 20.99 14.62
N TRP A 367 -25.36 20.35 13.45
CA TRP A 367 -25.87 18.99 13.22
C TRP A 367 -24.91 17.97 13.83
N CYS A 368 -25.30 17.33 14.94
CA CYS A 368 -24.44 16.44 15.71
C CYS A 368 -24.39 14.99 15.17
N LYS A 369 -25.24 14.64 14.20
CA LYS A 369 -25.21 13.37 13.44
C LYS A 369 -25.42 12.11 14.34
N GLN A 370 -26.09 12.29 15.49
CA GLN A 370 -26.18 11.33 16.60
C GLN A 370 -27.12 10.12 16.34
N LYS A 371 -28.17 10.28 15.52
CA LYS A 371 -29.21 9.25 15.31
C LYS A 371 -28.73 8.15 14.36
N LEU A 372 -28.05 8.54 13.29
CA LEU A 372 -27.46 7.61 12.33
C LEU A 372 -26.02 7.25 12.70
N GLY A 373 -25.30 8.19 13.33
CA GLY A 373 -23.87 8.13 13.58
C GLY A 373 -23.11 8.91 12.51
N ALA A 374 -22.19 9.79 12.93
CA ALA A 374 -21.29 10.52 12.03
C ALA A 374 -20.47 9.54 11.16
N ASN A 375 -20.06 8.40 11.74
CA ASN A 375 -19.40 7.30 11.05
C ASN A 375 -20.25 6.71 9.90
N ALA A 376 -21.56 6.54 10.09
CA ALA A 376 -22.48 6.03 9.06
C ALA A 376 -22.68 7.04 7.91
N ILE A 377 -22.89 8.32 8.23
CA ILE A 377 -23.09 9.37 7.23
C ILE A 377 -21.80 9.62 6.44
N LEU A 378 -20.66 9.77 7.12
CA LEU A 378 -19.36 10.00 6.48
C LEU A 378 -18.96 8.82 5.59
N ALA A 379 -19.20 7.57 6.02
CA ALA A 379 -18.90 6.40 5.20
C ALA A 379 -19.65 6.43 3.86
N VAL A 380 -20.90 6.89 3.84
CA VAL A 380 -21.73 6.95 2.61
C VAL A 380 -21.47 8.23 1.81
N SER A 381 -21.24 9.37 2.46
CA SER A 381 -20.77 10.61 1.82
C SER A 381 -19.48 10.38 1.05
N LEU A 382 -18.52 9.72 1.70
CA LEU A 382 -17.29 9.25 1.08
C LEU A 382 -17.57 8.18 0.02
N ALA A 383 -18.48 7.21 0.23
CA ALA A 383 -18.81 6.18 -0.77
C ALA A 383 -19.31 6.77 -2.11
N VAL A 384 -20.13 7.82 -2.04
CA VAL A 384 -20.60 8.61 -3.19
C VAL A 384 -19.41 9.26 -3.90
N CYS A 385 -18.54 9.94 -3.14
CA CYS A 385 -17.29 10.52 -3.66
C CYS A 385 -16.29 9.45 -4.16
N LYS A 386 -16.41 8.21 -3.68
CA LYS A 386 -15.57 7.02 -3.95
C LYS A 386 -16.03 6.19 -5.15
N ALA A 387 -17.11 6.59 -5.81
CA ALA A 387 -17.21 6.43 -7.26
C ALA A 387 -16.06 7.15 -8.01
N GLY A 388 -15.30 8.02 -7.32
CA GLY A 388 -13.96 8.53 -7.66
C GLY A 388 -12.78 7.60 -7.27
N ALA A 389 -12.36 7.53 -5.97
CA ALA A 389 -11.14 6.81 -5.49
C ALA A 389 -11.12 6.46 -3.95
N SER A 390 -10.51 5.34 -3.45
CA SER A 390 -10.63 4.76 -2.04
C SER A 390 -9.45 3.83 -1.47
N VAL A 391 -9.19 3.43 -0.15
CA VAL A 391 -9.01 4.10 1.22
C VAL A 391 -8.69 3.16 2.52
N LYS A 392 -7.57 3.23 3.37
CA LYS A 392 -7.36 2.96 4.91
C LYS A 392 -5.95 3.13 5.73
N LYS A 393 -5.84 3.53 7.08
CA LYS A 393 -4.70 3.47 8.17
C LYS A 393 -5.09 3.84 9.70
N ILE A 394 -4.12 4.10 10.67
CA ILE A 394 -4.22 4.42 12.17
C ILE A 394 -3.08 5.38 12.78
N PRO A 395 -3.19 6.03 14.00
CA PRO A 395 -2.15 6.86 14.71
C PRO A 395 -1.43 6.42 16.02
N LEU A 396 -0.35 7.19 16.33
CA LEU A 396 0.17 7.61 17.66
C LEU A 396 0.71 9.08 17.60
N TYR A 397 1.06 9.75 18.72
CA TYR A 397 1.57 11.16 18.74
C TYR A 397 2.72 11.42 17.76
N GLN A 398 2.68 12.58 17.06
CA GLN A 398 3.13 12.68 15.65
C GLN A 398 4.56 13.23 15.42
N GLU A 399 4.78 14.33 14.68
CA GLU A 399 6.01 14.47 13.86
C GLU A 399 6.78 15.82 13.91
N PHE A 400 8.12 15.72 13.89
CA PHE A 400 8.97 16.77 13.29
C PHE A 400 9.02 16.57 11.77
N MET A 401 8.84 17.64 10.99
CA MET A 401 8.67 17.58 9.54
C MET A 401 9.76 18.34 8.76
N ILE A 402 9.95 18.01 7.49
CA ILE A 402 10.81 18.75 6.55
C ILE A 402 10.04 19.22 5.31
N LEU A 403 10.33 20.46 4.87
CA LEU A 403 9.65 21.14 3.77
C LEU A 403 10.67 21.58 2.72
N PRO A 404 10.74 20.93 1.54
CA PRO A 404 11.64 21.33 0.45
C PRO A 404 11.15 22.55 -0.37
N THR A 405 10.93 23.68 0.30
CA THR A 405 10.40 24.92 -0.29
C THR A 405 11.32 25.52 -1.38
N GLY A 406 12.60 25.18 -1.38
CA GLY A 406 13.59 25.56 -2.40
C GLY A 406 13.65 24.65 -3.64
N ALA A 407 12.62 23.83 -3.87
CA ALA A 407 12.46 22.99 -5.06
C ALA A 407 11.68 23.70 -6.18
N ALA A 408 12.06 23.52 -7.44
CA ALA A 408 11.38 24.12 -8.59
C ALA A 408 10.15 23.33 -9.07
N SER A 409 9.86 22.17 -8.48
CA SER A 409 8.67 21.35 -8.77
C SER A 409 8.39 20.36 -7.64
N PHE A 410 7.15 19.87 -7.54
CA PHE A 410 6.78 18.83 -6.55
C PHE A 410 7.65 17.56 -6.68
N LYS A 411 8.04 17.18 -7.90
CA LYS A 411 8.93 16.04 -8.15
C LYS A 411 10.37 16.27 -7.65
N GLU A 412 10.86 17.51 -7.68
CA GLU A 412 12.14 17.85 -7.04
C GLU A 412 12.00 17.88 -5.51
N ALA A 413 10.88 18.38 -4.97
CA ALA A 413 10.60 18.32 -3.54
C ALA A 413 10.56 16.87 -3.02
N MET A 414 9.89 15.96 -3.75
CA MET A 414 9.93 14.52 -3.48
C MET A 414 11.35 13.95 -3.43
N LYS A 415 12.21 14.33 -4.39
CA LYS A 415 13.61 13.89 -4.41
C LYS A 415 14.36 14.38 -3.17
N MET A 416 14.21 15.67 -2.84
CA MET A 416 14.85 16.28 -1.66
C MET A 416 14.40 15.60 -0.37
N GLY A 417 13.08 15.41 -0.17
CA GLY A 417 12.52 14.74 1.00
C GLY A 417 13.05 13.31 1.17
N VAL A 418 13.04 12.50 0.09
CA VAL A 418 13.58 11.13 0.08
C VAL A 418 15.09 11.11 0.42
N GLU A 419 15.89 11.99 -0.17
CA GLU A 419 17.34 12.02 0.04
C GLU A 419 17.70 12.52 1.46
N VAL A 420 16.96 13.49 2.03
CA VAL A 420 17.11 13.89 3.44
C VAL A 420 16.66 12.77 4.37
N TYR A 421 15.53 12.12 4.12
CA TYR A 421 15.01 11.02 4.94
C TYR A 421 15.98 9.81 5.01
N HIS A 422 16.61 9.44 3.90
CA HIS A 422 17.65 8.40 3.91
C HIS A 422 18.96 8.83 4.58
N ASN A 423 19.32 10.12 4.50
CA ASN A 423 20.43 10.67 5.30
C ASN A 423 20.09 10.65 6.80
N LEU A 424 18.88 11.04 7.19
CA LEU A 424 18.37 11.00 8.57
C LEU A 424 18.41 9.57 9.11
N LYS A 425 17.93 8.57 8.34
CA LYS A 425 18.05 7.15 8.69
C LYS A 425 19.50 6.75 8.98
N SER A 426 20.44 7.25 8.20
CA SER A 426 21.87 6.97 8.32
C SER A 426 22.52 7.69 9.53
N VAL A 427 22.06 8.90 9.86
CA VAL A 427 22.45 9.64 11.07
C VAL A 427 21.95 8.92 12.32
N ILE A 428 20.66 8.59 12.36
CA ILE A 428 20.03 7.89 13.47
C ILE A 428 20.67 6.52 13.69
N LYS A 429 20.87 5.72 12.63
CA LYS A 429 21.55 4.42 12.70
C LYS A 429 22.94 4.52 13.33
N LYS A 430 23.69 5.58 13.02
CA LYS A 430 25.04 5.80 13.55
C LYS A 430 25.05 6.24 15.01
N LYS A 431 24.01 6.94 15.49
CA LYS A 431 23.95 7.51 16.85
C LYS A 431 23.22 6.60 17.85
N TYR A 432 22.13 5.94 17.45
CA TYR A 432 21.25 5.15 18.32
C TYR A 432 21.14 3.67 17.94
N GLY A 433 21.83 3.22 16.89
CA GLY A 433 21.81 1.83 16.44
C GLY A 433 20.70 1.51 15.43
N GLN A 434 20.60 0.23 15.04
CA GLN A 434 19.71 -0.21 13.96
C GLN A 434 18.22 -0.05 14.31
N ASP A 435 17.83 -0.38 15.55
CA ASP A 435 16.43 -0.50 15.94
C ASP A 435 15.73 0.86 16.04
N ALA A 436 16.49 1.92 16.34
CA ALA A 436 16.04 3.32 16.25
C ALA A 436 15.69 3.78 14.82
N THR A 437 15.94 2.94 13.80
CA THR A 437 15.53 3.21 12.41
C THR A 437 14.29 2.42 11.96
N ASN A 438 13.59 1.80 12.92
CA ASN A 438 12.19 1.42 12.77
C ASN A 438 11.32 2.69 12.64
N VAL A 439 10.15 2.54 12.01
CA VAL A 439 9.26 3.65 11.66
C VAL A 439 7.93 3.56 12.41
N GLY A 440 7.37 4.72 12.77
CA GLY A 440 6.03 4.81 13.33
C GLY A 440 4.92 4.60 12.28
N ASP A 441 3.68 4.83 12.68
CA ASP A 441 2.53 4.81 11.77
C ASP A 441 2.67 5.78 10.59
N GLU A 442 3.27 6.93 10.86
CA GLU A 442 3.48 8.01 9.88
C GLU A 442 4.61 7.73 8.88
N GLY A 443 5.50 6.79 9.22
CA GLY A 443 6.72 6.54 8.45
C GLY A 443 7.94 7.31 8.98
N GLY A 444 7.76 8.33 9.83
CA GLY A 444 8.85 8.95 10.59
C GLY A 444 9.59 7.97 11.51
N PHE A 445 10.84 8.28 11.85
CA PHE A 445 11.66 7.50 12.78
C PHE A 445 11.36 7.89 14.23
N ALA A 446 11.41 6.91 15.14
CA ALA A 446 11.27 7.13 16.59
C ALA A 446 12.58 6.81 17.35
N PRO A 447 13.65 7.61 17.21
CA PRO A 447 14.83 7.49 18.05
C PRO A 447 14.50 7.91 19.50
N ASN A 448 15.16 7.28 20.47
CA ASN A 448 15.06 7.67 21.88
C ASN A 448 15.89 8.94 22.15
N ILE A 449 15.39 10.08 21.68
CA ILE A 449 15.91 11.41 22.02
C ILE A 449 15.47 11.80 23.43
N GLN A 450 16.23 12.68 24.09
CA GLN A 450 15.93 13.15 25.45
C GLN A 450 15.52 14.63 25.51
N GLU A 451 15.81 15.40 24.45
CA GLU A 451 15.42 16.81 24.32
C GLU A 451 14.92 17.11 22.91
N ASN A 452 13.93 18.01 22.79
CA ASN A 452 13.38 18.41 21.48
C ASN A 452 14.44 19.05 20.54
N LYS A 453 15.45 19.74 21.10
CA LYS A 453 16.59 20.27 20.33
C LYS A 453 17.44 19.16 19.68
N GLU A 454 17.48 17.97 20.28
CA GLU A 454 18.20 16.82 19.73
C GLU A 454 17.57 16.34 18.42
N GLY A 455 16.23 16.35 18.32
CA GLY A 455 15.49 16.09 17.08
C GLY A 455 15.81 17.10 15.98
N LEU A 456 15.82 18.40 16.32
CA LEU A 456 16.14 19.48 15.39
C LEU A 456 17.58 19.42 14.86
N GLU A 457 18.57 19.10 15.70
CA GLU A 457 19.95 18.89 15.26
C GLU A 457 20.13 17.63 14.39
N LEU A 458 19.36 16.57 14.63
CA LEU A 458 19.34 15.39 13.74
C LEU A 458 18.83 15.75 12.33
N LEU A 459 17.74 16.53 12.23
CA LEU A 459 17.21 17.01 10.95
C LEU A 459 18.19 17.94 10.24
N LYS A 460 18.71 18.94 10.94
CA LYS A 460 19.74 19.88 10.45
C LYS A 460 20.96 19.14 9.89
N THR A 461 21.48 18.15 10.63
CA THR A 461 22.58 17.27 10.18
C THR A 461 22.21 16.44 8.93
N ALA A 462 20.96 16.00 8.80
CA ALA A 462 20.49 15.24 7.64
C ALA A 462 20.32 16.11 6.39
N ILE A 463 19.77 17.32 6.54
CA ILE A 463 19.61 18.32 5.48
C ILE A 463 20.97 18.77 4.93
N GLU A 464 21.94 19.02 5.81
CA GLU A 464 23.31 19.37 5.41
C GLU A 464 23.97 18.23 4.61
N LYS A 465 23.87 16.98 5.09
CA LYS A 465 24.45 15.80 4.41
C LYS A 465 23.81 15.48 3.06
N ALA A 466 22.52 15.79 2.90
CA ALA A 466 21.84 15.68 1.62
C ALA A 466 22.20 16.83 0.65
N GLY A 467 22.88 17.88 1.12
CA GLY A 467 23.27 19.03 0.31
C GLY A 467 22.15 20.05 0.09
N TYR A 468 21.12 20.08 0.94
CA TYR A 468 19.91 20.89 0.78
C TYR A 468 19.72 22.01 1.82
N THR A 469 20.79 22.39 2.53
CA THR A 469 20.79 23.57 3.42
C THR A 469 20.27 24.81 2.69
N GLY A 470 19.26 25.47 3.24
CA GLY A 470 18.62 26.65 2.62
C GLY A 470 17.65 26.33 1.47
N LYS A 471 17.46 25.06 1.12
CA LYS A 471 16.38 24.58 0.22
C LYS A 471 15.34 23.71 0.93
N VAL A 472 15.73 23.05 2.02
CA VAL A 472 14.84 22.32 2.92
C VAL A 472 14.83 23.03 4.27
N VAL A 473 13.63 23.34 4.74
CA VAL A 473 13.34 23.96 6.04
C VAL A 473 12.52 23.00 6.90
N ILE A 474 12.24 23.36 8.15
CA ILE A 474 11.65 22.47 9.16
C ILE A 474 10.21 22.93 9.49
N GLY A 475 9.35 21.95 9.75
CA GLY A 475 8.05 22.13 10.39
C GLY A 475 7.96 21.31 11.68
N MET A 476 7.05 21.67 12.57
CA MET A 476 6.80 20.93 13.81
C MET A 476 5.30 20.71 13.99
N ASP A 477 4.91 19.50 14.35
CA ASP A 477 3.62 19.17 14.94
C ASP A 477 3.84 18.86 16.41
N VAL A 478 3.23 19.67 17.28
CA VAL A 478 3.43 19.63 18.72
C VAL A 478 2.35 18.79 19.41
N ALA A 479 1.10 18.84 18.92
CA ALA A 479 -0.07 18.25 19.56
C ALA A 479 -0.16 18.59 21.08
N ALA A 480 -0.04 19.87 21.46
CA ALA A 480 0.12 20.28 22.85
C ALA A 480 -1.05 19.90 23.79
N SER A 481 -2.23 19.64 23.23
CA SER A 481 -3.38 19.03 23.92
C SER A 481 -3.00 17.75 24.70
N GLU A 482 -2.10 16.92 24.16
CA GLU A 482 -1.72 15.61 24.73
C GLU A 482 -0.91 15.71 26.03
N PHE A 483 -0.30 16.88 26.31
CA PHE A 483 0.53 17.11 27.50
C PHE A 483 0.13 18.35 28.31
N TYR A 484 -1.05 18.89 28.04
CA TYR A 484 -1.65 19.95 28.82
C TYR A 484 -2.42 19.43 30.04
N ASN A 485 -2.27 20.09 31.18
CA ASN A 485 -2.99 19.78 32.40
C ASN A 485 -3.97 20.89 32.76
N ASP A 486 -5.24 20.68 32.41
CA ASP A 486 -6.36 21.60 32.66
C ASP A 486 -6.47 22.08 34.12
N LYS A 487 -6.02 21.28 35.10
CA LYS A 487 -6.16 21.57 36.54
C LYS A 487 -5.22 22.66 37.05
N ASP A 488 -3.99 22.70 36.55
CA ASP A 488 -2.99 23.71 36.93
C ASP A 488 -2.63 24.68 35.79
N LYS A 489 -3.21 24.48 34.60
CA LYS A 489 -3.02 25.29 33.38
C LYS A 489 -1.55 25.34 32.95
N THR A 490 -0.86 24.20 33.08
CA THR A 490 0.52 24.00 32.64
C THR A 490 0.64 22.92 31.57
N TYR A 491 1.75 22.95 30.86
CA TYR A 491 2.17 21.96 29.86
C TYR A 491 3.34 21.16 30.43
N ASP A 492 3.25 19.84 30.43
CA ASP A 492 4.20 18.94 31.08
C ASP A 492 5.10 18.25 30.03
N LEU A 493 6.31 18.77 29.83
CA LEU A 493 7.19 18.27 28.77
C LEU A 493 7.68 16.83 28.98
N ASN A 494 7.56 16.30 30.22
CA ASN A 494 7.98 14.95 30.58
C ASN A 494 6.78 14.01 30.85
N PHE A 495 5.59 14.30 30.30
CA PHE A 495 4.36 13.50 30.50
C PHE A 495 4.47 12.00 30.17
N LYS A 496 5.51 11.57 29.45
CA LYS A 496 5.79 10.16 29.09
C LYS A 496 6.75 9.44 30.06
N GLU A 497 7.32 10.12 31.06
CA GLU A 497 8.23 9.49 32.04
C GLU A 497 7.45 8.79 33.16
N GLU A 498 7.74 7.51 33.41
CA GLU A 498 7.07 6.70 34.44
C GLU A 498 7.19 7.25 35.87
N ASN A 499 8.21 8.10 36.12
CA ASN A 499 8.51 8.69 37.43
C ASN A 499 8.48 10.24 37.39
N ASN A 500 7.68 10.83 36.49
CA ASN A 500 7.54 12.28 36.36
C ASN A 500 7.13 12.93 37.71
N ASP A 501 7.96 13.84 38.22
CA ASP A 501 7.76 14.57 39.47
C ASP A 501 7.05 15.93 39.28
N GLY A 502 6.72 16.29 38.03
CA GLY A 502 6.14 17.57 37.63
C GLY A 502 7.16 18.71 37.47
N SER A 503 8.47 18.45 37.55
CA SER A 503 9.51 19.49 37.44
C SER A 503 9.60 20.14 36.05
N GLN A 504 9.14 19.47 34.99
CA GLN A 504 9.11 19.99 33.62
C GLN A 504 7.76 20.62 33.22
N LYS A 505 6.92 20.96 34.21
CA LYS A 505 5.69 21.73 33.99
C LYS A 505 5.97 23.21 33.77
N ILE A 506 5.51 23.74 32.63
CA ILE A 506 5.69 25.14 32.24
C ILE A 506 4.37 25.80 31.82
N SER A 507 4.28 27.12 31.95
CA SER A 507 3.12 27.90 31.48
C SER A 507 3.15 28.10 29.96
N GLY A 508 2.01 28.43 29.36
CA GLY A 508 1.91 28.76 27.93
C GLY A 508 2.86 29.88 27.49
N ASP A 509 3.08 30.92 28.31
CA ASP A 509 4.08 31.97 28.01
C ASP A 509 5.52 31.45 28.03
N SER A 510 5.85 30.48 28.91
CA SER A 510 7.16 29.83 28.90
C SER A 510 7.32 28.90 27.69
N LEU A 511 6.28 28.13 27.35
CA LEU A 511 6.26 27.24 26.18
C LEU A 511 6.39 28.03 24.86
N LYS A 512 5.69 29.15 24.73
CA LYS A 512 5.87 30.14 23.66
C LYS A 512 7.34 30.57 23.53
N ASN A 513 8.01 30.88 24.64
CA ASN A 513 9.42 31.28 24.63
C ASN A 513 10.36 30.14 24.19
N VAL A 514 10.02 28.88 24.47
CA VAL A 514 10.75 27.71 23.93
C VAL A 514 10.65 27.69 22.40
N TYR A 515 9.44 27.81 21.83
CA TYR A 515 9.27 27.88 20.36
C TYR A 515 10.02 29.06 19.74
N LYS A 516 9.98 30.24 20.37
CA LYS A 516 10.75 31.41 19.90
C LYS A 516 12.26 31.14 19.87
N SER A 517 12.79 30.41 20.86
CA SER A 517 14.19 29.98 20.82
C SER A 517 14.48 29.06 19.63
N PHE A 518 13.60 28.08 19.37
CA PHE A 518 13.77 27.15 18.24
C PHE A 518 13.70 27.87 16.89
N VAL A 519 12.75 28.79 16.70
CA VAL A 519 12.63 29.61 15.48
C VAL A 519 13.87 30.48 15.26
N SER A 520 14.52 30.95 16.33
CA SER A 520 15.77 31.74 16.23
C SER A 520 17.04 30.90 15.98
N GLU A 521 17.00 29.59 16.29
CA GLU A 521 18.16 28.67 16.22
C GLU A 521 18.14 27.74 15.00
N TYR A 522 16.95 27.46 14.45
CA TYR A 522 16.69 26.48 13.39
C TYR A 522 15.77 27.07 12.31
N PRO A 523 15.85 26.61 11.05
CA PRO A 523 15.02 27.12 9.95
C PRO A 523 13.59 26.57 10.04
N ILE A 524 12.85 26.91 11.09
CA ILE A 524 11.45 26.50 11.31
C ILE A 524 10.53 27.53 10.66
N VAL A 525 9.64 27.06 9.77
CA VAL A 525 8.68 27.93 9.05
C VAL A 525 7.22 27.62 9.35
N SER A 526 6.92 26.50 10.02
CA SER A 526 5.56 26.12 10.39
C SER A 526 5.53 25.38 11.72
N ILE A 527 4.57 25.73 12.59
CA ILE A 527 4.31 25.08 13.87
C ILE A 527 2.80 24.79 13.97
N GLU A 528 2.46 23.52 14.14
CA GLU A 528 1.12 22.94 14.25
C GLU A 528 0.86 22.58 15.72
N ASP A 529 -0.32 22.99 16.20
CA ASP A 529 -0.82 22.87 17.58
C ASP A 529 0.16 23.15 18.74
N PRO A 530 0.78 24.36 18.79
CA PRO A 530 1.68 24.78 19.86
C PRO A 530 1.06 24.89 21.26
N PHE A 531 -0.28 24.93 21.38
CA PHE A 531 -1.00 25.03 22.66
C PHE A 531 -2.25 24.15 22.65
N ASP A 532 -2.82 23.89 23.82
CA ASP A 532 -4.06 23.12 23.98
C ASP A 532 -5.20 23.67 23.12
N GLN A 533 -6.05 22.76 22.65
CA GLN A 533 -7.18 23.05 21.76
C GLN A 533 -8.05 24.26 22.19
N ASP A 534 -8.15 24.59 23.48
CA ASP A 534 -8.89 25.75 23.98
C ASP A 534 -8.03 26.80 24.72
N ASP A 535 -6.71 26.80 24.56
CA ASP A 535 -5.81 27.89 25.00
C ASP A 535 -5.69 29.02 23.96
N TRP A 536 -6.86 29.55 23.56
CA TRP A 536 -7.04 30.63 22.59
C TRP A 536 -6.15 31.87 22.85
N VAL A 537 -5.77 32.09 24.12
CA VAL A 537 -4.94 33.22 24.56
C VAL A 537 -3.48 33.05 24.15
N HIS A 538 -2.86 31.88 24.36
CA HIS A 538 -1.45 31.68 23.97
C HIS A 538 -1.28 31.53 22.47
N TYR A 539 -2.27 30.96 21.78
CA TYR A 539 -2.40 31.01 20.32
C TYR A 539 -2.34 32.45 19.78
N ALA A 540 -3.21 33.35 20.26
CA ALA A 540 -3.23 34.74 19.81
C ALA A 540 -1.91 35.47 20.11
N LYS A 541 -1.32 35.29 21.30
CA LYS A 541 0.01 35.84 21.65
C LYS A 541 1.11 35.36 20.68
N MET A 542 1.15 34.08 20.36
CA MET A 542 2.19 33.51 19.49
C MET A 542 2.01 33.95 18.03
N THR A 543 0.76 34.06 17.57
CA THR A 543 0.46 34.60 16.23
C THR A 543 0.76 36.09 16.13
N GLU A 544 0.58 36.88 17.20
CA GLU A 544 1.02 38.28 17.26
C GLU A 544 2.56 38.41 17.30
N GLU A 545 3.25 37.59 18.09
CA GLU A 545 4.71 37.68 18.28
C GLU A 545 5.54 37.02 17.17
N CYS A 546 5.00 36.04 16.43
CA CYS A 546 5.75 35.23 15.47
C CYS A 546 5.01 34.93 14.15
N GLY A 547 3.71 35.20 14.06
CA GLY A 547 2.86 34.84 12.90
C GLY A 547 3.15 35.61 11.59
N VAL A 548 4.22 36.40 11.55
CA VAL A 548 4.78 37.06 10.34
C VAL A 548 5.96 36.28 9.77
N GLU A 549 6.73 35.60 10.63
CA GLU A 549 7.92 34.81 10.26
C GLU A 549 7.60 33.31 10.16
N VAL A 550 6.60 32.85 10.90
CA VAL A 550 6.25 31.43 11.04
C VAL A 550 4.74 31.22 10.82
N GLN A 551 4.41 30.15 10.10
CA GLN A 551 3.04 29.67 9.96
C GLN A 551 2.59 29.00 11.26
N ILE A 552 1.56 29.54 11.91
CA ILE A 552 0.88 28.95 13.06
C ILE A 552 -0.35 28.20 12.53
N VAL A 553 -0.29 26.88 12.54
CA VAL A 553 -1.36 26.00 12.05
C VAL A 553 -2.22 25.55 13.22
N GLY A 554 -3.54 25.69 13.08
CA GLY A 554 -4.50 25.06 13.99
C GLY A 554 -5.04 23.75 13.42
N ASP A 555 -4.95 22.66 14.20
CA ASP A 555 -5.61 21.38 14.00
C ASP A 555 -6.71 21.16 15.04
N ASP A 556 -6.40 20.69 16.25
CA ASP A 556 -7.37 20.51 17.35
C ASP A 556 -8.05 21.84 17.71
N LEU A 557 -7.31 22.96 17.62
CA LEU A 557 -7.87 24.31 17.77
C LEU A 557 -9.08 24.55 16.85
N LEU A 558 -9.08 23.97 15.64
CA LEU A 558 -10.04 24.28 14.57
C LEU A 558 -10.95 23.09 14.21
N VAL A 559 -10.51 21.85 14.35
CA VAL A 559 -11.12 20.58 13.92
C VAL A 559 -11.80 20.64 12.55
N THR A 560 -11.20 21.34 11.59
CA THR A 560 -11.75 21.61 10.24
C THR A 560 -13.16 22.25 10.27
N ASN A 561 -13.56 22.87 11.39
CA ASN A 561 -14.92 23.33 11.66
C ASN A 561 -15.10 24.82 11.35
N PRO A 562 -16.01 25.20 10.42
CA PRO A 562 -16.28 26.60 10.06
C PRO A 562 -16.52 27.55 11.25
N THR A 563 -17.15 27.08 12.33
CA THR A 563 -17.43 27.90 13.52
C THR A 563 -16.16 28.19 14.34
N ARG A 564 -15.29 27.20 14.54
CA ARG A 564 -13.99 27.41 15.23
C ARG A 564 -13.01 28.19 14.34
N VAL A 565 -13.05 27.99 13.02
CA VAL A 565 -12.33 28.84 12.04
C VAL A 565 -12.80 30.30 12.11
N ALA A 566 -14.12 30.57 12.16
CA ALA A 566 -14.64 31.93 12.29
C ALA A 566 -14.16 32.61 13.60
N LYS A 567 -14.18 31.90 14.73
CA LYS A 567 -13.66 32.38 16.01
C LYS A 567 -12.17 32.69 15.91
N ALA A 568 -11.37 31.77 15.36
CA ALA A 568 -9.92 31.92 15.26
C ALA A 568 -9.50 33.07 14.32
N ILE A 569 -10.27 33.35 13.27
CA ILE A 569 -10.10 34.54 12.41
C ILE A 569 -10.41 35.83 13.20
N GLN A 570 -11.48 35.84 14.01
CA GLN A 570 -11.86 36.99 14.83
C GLN A 570 -10.85 37.28 15.95
N GLU A 571 -10.35 36.24 16.63
CA GLU A 571 -9.41 36.33 17.74
C GLU A 571 -7.93 36.34 17.31
N LYS A 572 -7.66 36.18 16.01
CA LYS A 572 -6.31 36.09 15.41
C LYS A 572 -5.44 34.99 16.02
N SER A 573 -6.06 33.85 16.36
CA SER A 573 -5.43 32.77 17.12
C SER A 573 -4.34 32.03 16.34
N CYS A 574 -4.51 31.90 15.01
CA CYS A 574 -3.56 31.25 14.11
C CYS A 574 -3.56 31.96 12.74
N ASN A 575 -2.71 31.52 11.81
CA ASN A 575 -2.62 32.06 10.44
C ASN A 575 -2.72 30.97 9.35
N ALA A 576 -2.95 29.71 9.74
CA ALA A 576 -3.21 28.60 8.83
C ALA A 576 -4.20 27.57 9.39
N LEU A 577 -4.96 26.94 8.50
CA LEU A 577 -5.86 25.83 8.78
C LEU A 577 -5.19 24.50 8.40
N LEU A 578 -5.18 23.52 9.31
CA LEU A 578 -4.99 22.13 8.92
C LEU A 578 -6.32 21.56 8.40
N LEU A 579 -6.32 21.03 7.19
CA LEU A 579 -7.51 20.49 6.54
C LEU A 579 -7.55 18.96 6.66
N LYS A 580 -8.31 18.45 7.64
CA LYS A 580 -8.59 17.03 7.86
C LYS A 580 -10.09 16.76 7.61
N VAL A 581 -10.42 16.44 6.36
CA VAL A 581 -11.80 16.25 5.82
C VAL A 581 -12.71 15.41 6.73
N ASN A 582 -12.15 14.42 7.42
CA ASN A 582 -12.91 13.50 8.27
C ASN A 582 -13.24 14.04 9.68
N GLN A 583 -12.64 15.14 10.16
CA GLN A 583 -13.03 15.79 11.43
C GLN A 583 -14.43 16.40 11.32
N ILE A 584 -14.70 17.15 10.25
CA ILE A 584 -15.97 17.86 10.07
C ILE A 584 -17.10 16.96 9.53
N GLY A 585 -16.73 15.92 8.76
CA GLY A 585 -17.64 14.84 8.36
C GLY A 585 -18.31 14.99 6.99
N SER A 586 -17.98 16.02 6.20
CA SER A 586 -18.34 16.09 4.78
C SER A 586 -17.32 16.89 3.96
N VAL A 587 -17.30 16.62 2.65
CA VAL A 587 -16.51 17.39 1.68
C VAL A 587 -17.04 18.82 1.55
N THR A 588 -18.36 19.03 1.66
CA THR A 588 -18.98 20.36 1.55
C THR A 588 -18.52 21.29 2.68
N GLU A 589 -18.63 20.86 3.95
CA GLU A 589 -18.20 21.64 5.12
C GLU A 589 -16.67 21.87 5.11
N SER A 590 -15.89 20.90 4.62
CA SER A 590 -14.44 21.05 4.43
C SER A 590 -14.08 22.16 3.43
N ILE A 591 -14.79 22.26 2.32
CA ILE A 591 -14.59 23.30 1.30
C ILE A 591 -14.99 24.70 1.84
N GLU A 592 -15.98 24.77 2.72
CA GLU A 592 -16.36 26.00 3.41
C GLU A 592 -15.25 26.49 4.34
N ALA A 593 -14.70 25.63 5.20
CA ALA A 593 -13.58 25.97 6.08
C ALA A 593 -12.36 26.49 5.29
N VAL A 594 -11.96 25.80 4.20
CA VAL A 594 -10.87 26.25 3.32
C VAL A 594 -11.14 27.62 2.70
N LYS A 595 -12.37 27.87 2.24
CA LYS A 595 -12.76 29.17 1.70
C LYS A 595 -12.68 30.27 2.76
N MET A 596 -13.12 30.01 3.99
CA MET A 596 -13.08 30.99 5.08
C MET A 596 -11.64 31.38 5.41
N SER A 597 -10.76 30.40 5.63
CA SER A 597 -9.32 30.64 5.87
C SER A 597 -8.69 31.43 4.72
N LYS A 598 -8.94 31.05 3.46
CA LYS A 598 -8.37 31.76 2.31
C LYS A 598 -8.88 33.21 2.15
N HIS A 599 -10.14 33.50 2.46
CA HIS A 599 -10.64 34.88 2.48
C HIS A 599 -10.06 35.71 3.64
N ALA A 600 -9.64 35.07 4.74
CA ALA A 600 -8.88 35.70 5.81
C ALA A 600 -7.37 35.85 5.52
N GLY A 601 -6.91 35.43 4.33
CA GLY A 601 -5.50 35.49 3.93
C GLY A 601 -4.61 34.39 4.53
N TRP A 602 -5.22 33.33 5.10
CA TRP A 602 -4.50 32.25 5.78
C TRP A 602 -3.92 31.21 4.82
N GLY A 603 -2.86 30.54 5.29
CA GLY A 603 -2.41 29.28 4.73
C GLY A 603 -3.46 28.17 4.91
N VAL A 604 -3.40 27.16 4.06
CA VAL A 604 -4.19 25.93 4.22
C VAL A 604 -3.28 24.76 3.92
N MET A 605 -3.11 23.88 4.90
CA MET A 605 -2.30 22.68 4.75
C MET A 605 -3.24 21.48 4.66
N THR A 606 -3.31 20.86 3.48
CA THR A 606 -4.08 19.62 3.33
C THR A 606 -3.36 18.52 4.10
N SER A 607 -4.10 17.81 4.95
CA SER A 607 -3.49 16.87 5.86
C SER A 607 -4.06 15.48 5.69
N HIS A 608 -3.14 14.52 5.75
CA HIS A 608 -3.47 13.16 6.12
C HIS A 608 -4.20 13.11 7.48
N ARG A 609 -4.75 11.96 7.82
CA ARG A 609 -4.60 11.50 9.19
C ARG A 609 -3.29 10.71 9.32
N SER A 610 -2.74 10.67 10.51
CA SER A 610 -2.03 9.48 10.97
C SER A 610 -2.86 8.22 10.62
N GLY A 611 -4.17 8.26 10.90
CA GLY A 611 -5.22 7.37 10.38
C GLY A 611 -5.53 7.38 8.85
N GLU A 612 -4.65 7.89 7.99
CA GLU A 612 -4.94 8.19 6.57
C GLU A 612 -5.17 6.99 5.68
N THR A 613 -5.82 7.19 4.55
CA THR A 613 -6.65 6.17 3.98
C THR A 613 -6.14 5.98 2.53
N GLU A 614 -5.41 4.89 2.19
CA GLU A 614 -4.35 4.86 1.14
C GLU A 614 -4.62 5.56 -0.21
N ASP A 615 -5.86 5.59 -0.70
CA ASP A 615 -6.34 6.50 -1.76
C ASP A 615 -5.80 7.94 -1.70
N THR A 616 -5.85 8.61 -2.84
CA THR A 616 -5.12 9.84 -3.10
C THR A 616 -6.01 11.07 -3.08
N PHE A 617 -7.29 10.92 -2.69
CA PHE A 617 -8.28 11.99 -2.57
C PHE A 617 -7.74 13.27 -1.93
N ILE A 618 -6.94 13.18 -0.86
CA ILE A 618 -6.36 14.38 -0.21
C ILE A 618 -5.28 15.08 -1.08
N ALA A 619 -4.58 14.38 -1.97
CA ALA A 619 -3.71 15.00 -2.96
C ALA A 619 -4.51 15.71 -4.05
N ASP A 620 -5.52 15.04 -4.62
CA ASP A 620 -6.41 15.64 -5.62
C ASP A 620 -7.21 16.84 -5.05
N LEU A 621 -7.60 16.77 -3.77
CA LEU A 621 -8.22 17.87 -3.01
C LEU A 621 -7.25 19.03 -2.78
N ALA A 622 -5.97 18.75 -2.48
CA ALA A 622 -4.95 19.79 -2.34
C ALA A 622 -4.78 20.60 -3.63
N VAL A 623 -4.86 19.95 -4.81
CA VAL A 623 -4.91 20.65 -6.11
C VAL A 623 -6.23 21.39 -6.31
N GLY A 624 -7.35 20.69 -6.15
CA GLY A 624 -8.70 21.20 -6.47
C GLY A 624 -9.12 22.39 -5.61
N LEU A 625 -8.63 22.45 -4.37
CA LEU A 625 -8.77 23.62 -3.49
C LEU A 625 -7.52 24.53 -3.51
N SER A 626 -6.49 24.12 -4.27
CA SER A 626 -5.21 24.79 -4.48
C SER A 626 -4.55 25.25 -3.18
N THR A 627 -4.49 24.35 -2.19
CA THR A 627 -4.04 24.65 -0.83
C THR A 627 -2.57 25.06 -0.77
N GLY A 628 -1.75 24.51 -1.66
CA GLY A 628 -0.33 24.86 -1.82
C GLY A 628 0.59 24.06 -0.91
N GLN A 629 0.07 23.49 0.17
CA GLN A 629 0.81 22.68 1.14
C GLN A 629 0.08 21.36 1.38
N ILE A 630 0.83 20.25 1.47
CA ILE A 630 0.30 18.94 1.86
C ILE A 630 1.23 18.23 2.85
N LYS A 631 0.71 17.98 4.06
CA LYS A 631 1.28 17.08 5.06
C LYS A 631 0.67 15.70 4.85
N THR A 632 1.44 14.75 4.34
CA THR A 632 0.99 13.36 4.22
C THR A 632 1.98 12.33 4.79
N GLY A 633 2.87 12.81 5.67
CA GLY A 633 3.85 12.05 6.44
C GLY A 633 5.11 11.70 5.65
N ALA A 634 6.00 10.92 6.24
CA ALA A 634 7.30 10.61 5.67
C ALA A 634 7.23 9.99 4.25
N PRO A 635 8.32 10.07 3.45
CA PRO A 635 8.44 9.39 2.16
C PRO A 635 8.74 7.89 2.34
N CYS A 636 7.96 7.23 3.21
CA CYS A 636 8.06 5.83 3.56
C CYS A 636 6.64 5.29 3.83
N ARG A 637 6.45 3.98 3.65
CA ARG A 637 5.13 3.30 3.72
C ARG A 637 4.19 3.71 2.56
N SER A 638 3.70 2.73 1.81
CA SER A 638 3.04 2.93 0.50
C SER A 638 1.80 3.82 0.58
N GLU A 639 1.12 3.76 1.70
CA GLU A 639 -0.13 4.45 2.00
C GLU A 639 0.06 5.93 2.38
N ARG A 640 1.31 6.35 2.68
CA ARG A 640 1.78 7.75 2.65
C ARG A 640 2.17 8.11 1.21
N LEU A 641 3.04 7.28 0.59
CA LEU A 641 3.60 7.46 -0.76
C LEU A 641 2.56 7.54 -1.88
N ALA A 642 1.37 6.94 -1.74
CA ALA A 642 0.31 6.98 -2.74
C ALA A 642 -0.09 8.43 -3.09
N LYS A 643 -0.19 9.32 -2.09
CA LYS A 643 -0.52 10.74 -2.27
C LYS A 643 0.58 11.45 -3.03
N TYR A 644 1.83 11.23 -2.59
CA TYR A 644 3.02 11.77 -3.23
C TYR A 644 3.17 11.31 -4.69
N ASN A 645 2.79 10.06 -4.99
CA ASN A 645 2.81 9.51 -6.34
C ASN A 645 1.70 10.08 -7.22
N GLN A 646 0.45 10.18 -6.71
CA GLN A 646 -0.64 10.86 -7.42
C GLN A 646 -0.28 12.31 -7.73
N ALA A 647 0.18 13.03 -6.70
CA ALA A 647 0.64 14.41 -6.82
C ALA A 647 1.74 14.56 -7.88
N SER A 648 2.77 13.71 -7.83
CA SER A 648 3.85 13.69 -8.82
C SER A 648 3.40 13.29 -10.25
N SER A 649 2.20 12.73 -10.42
CA SER A 649 1.65 12.30 -11.71
C SER A 649 0.69 13.31 -12.35
N SER A 650 0.08 14.21 -11.57
CA SER A 650 -0.84 15.22 -12.09
C SER A 650 -0.07 16.41 -12.68
N PRO A 651 -0.33 16.81 -13.95
CA PRO A 651 0.43 17.85 -14.63
C PRO A 651 0.27 19.24 -14.01
N VAL A 652 -0.68 19.44 -13.09
CA VAL A 652 -0.92 20.71 -12.38
C VAL A 652 0.14 20.99 -11.30
N TYR A 653 0.83 19.96 -10.80
CA TYR A 653 1.88 20.08 -9.77
C TYR A 653 3.20 20.70 -10.26
N SER A 654 3.25 21.19 -11.50
CA SER A 654 4.48 21.70 -12.12
C SER A 654 4.95 23.06 -11.61
N CYS A 655 4.20 23.79 -10.76
CA CYS A 655 4.55 25.17 -10.39
C CYS A 655 4.29 25.66 -8.94
N SER A 656 3.49 25.01 -8.09
CA SER A 656 3.04 25.67 -6.83
C SER A 656 2.54 24.74 -5.71
N ALA A 657 3.29 23.69 -5.35
CA ALA A 657 2.94 22.82 -4.24
C ALA A 657 4.17 22.39 -3.43
N GLU A 658 4.14 22.67 -2.14
CA GLU A 658 5.15 22.27 -1.15
C GLU A 658 4.72 20.95 -0.51
N ALA A 659 5.61 19.97 -0.55
CA ALA A 659 5.45 18.69 0.14
C ALA A 659 6.04 18.79 1.55
N ILE A 660 5.30 18.31 2.54
CA ILE A 660 5.64 18.36 3.96
C ILE A 660 5.76 16.92 4.47
N PHE A 661 7.02 16.51 4.72
CA PHE A 661 7.45 15.13 4.97
C PHE A 661 7.79 14.84 6.42
#